data_AF-A0A968YBD6-F1
#
_entry.id   AF-A0A968YBD6-F1
#
_cell.length_a   1.000
_cell.length_b   1.000
_cell.length_c   1.000
_cell.angle_alpha   90.00
_cell.angle_beta   90.00
_cell.angle_gamma   90.00
#
_symmetry.space_group_name_H-M   'P 1'
#
loop_
_entity.id
_entity.type
_entity.pdbx_description
1 polymer ?
#
loop_
_entity_poly.entity_id
_entity_poly.type
_entity_poly.pdbx_seq_one_letter_code
_entity_poly.pdbx_strand_id
1 'polypeptide(L)'
;MTPQTSKIIYTFTDEAPALATYSFLPIFKAFIGAANISVEISDISLAGRIIANFPENLTPTQRQPDALAQLGELVKTPEAMIIKLPNISASLPQLTAAIQELQGQGYQVPDYPAQPKNAEEATIKVRYAKVLGSAVNPVLREGNSDRRVAAAVKQYAQKHPHTVGTWTAESKTHVAHMEGGDFYGSERSTVITTDDMVTIEFTAEDGAKTLLKENITLLAGEVIDAAVMSVKALRAFYEKAITAAQQENILLSLHLKATMMKVSDPILFGHAVTVYFQGVFEKYADIFAELGVNANNGLGDVYAKIQQLPADQRSAIEADLQATYTTHPPLAMVNSDKGITNLHVPSDVIIDASMAAMIRSAGQMWGPDGKLQDTKAIIPDRNYAILYQAIIQFCQAQGAFDVTTMGNVANVGLMAQKAEEYGSHDKTFEIATQGTVRVKNTAGQTLMEHSVELGDIWRMCQTKDLPIQDWVRLAVKRAKATGSPTVFWLDANRPHDANLIEKVNQYLLDHDTTGLDIKILSPVEAMRFTCEQIKVGHDVIAVTGNVLRDYLTDLFPILELGTSAKMLSIVPLLAGGSLFETGAGGSAPKHVQQFLREGHLRWDSLGEFLALAVTLEDVGQKTNNENALILAAALNQANGQYLEQARSPGRYTNELDNRVSHFYLALYWAQALVEQDKSVELKARFSQLAQQLREQEATILDELQAAQGRPVEIGGYYHPDVEKTRQAMCPSPTLNGVFMQ
;
A
#
# COMPACT_ATOMS: atom_id res chain seq x y z
N MET A 1 7.27 -8.24 -42.41
CA MET A 1 6.63 -8.68 -41.15
C MET A 1 5.67 -7.58 -40.75
N THR A 2 4.39 -7.86 -40.64
CA THR A 2 3.40 -6.90 -40.11
C THR A 2 3.84 -6.53 -38.69
N PRO A 3 3.92 -5.24 -38.31
CA PRO A 3 4.26 -4.88 -36.94
C PRO A 3 3.24 -5.52 -35.99
N GLN A 4 3.73 -6.33 -35.05
CA GLN A 4 2.87 -6.93 -34.03
C GLN A 4 2.36 -5.80 -33.13
N THR A 5 1.04 -5.57 -33.15
CA THR A 5 0.37 -4.56 -32.31
C THR A 5 0.68 -4.84 -30.83
N SER A 6 1.34 -3.91 -30.16
CA SER A 6 1.56 -3.98 -28.71
C SER A 6 0.23 -3.91 -27.98
N LYS A 7 0.11 -4.61 -26.87
CA LYS A 7 -1.11 -4.69 -26.08
C LYS A 7 -0.84 -4.16 -24.68
N ILE A 8 -1.69 -3.25 -24.20
CA ILE A 8 -1.74 -2.81 -22.80
C ILE A 8 -2.97 -3.44 -22.16
N ILE A 9 -2.76 -4.10 -21.03
CA ILE A 9 -3.85 -4.52 -20.14
C ILE A 9 -4.16 -3.37 -19.18
N TYR A 10 -5.42 -2.97 -19.12
CA TYR A 10 -5.94 -1.99 -18.17
C TYR A 10 -6.86 -2.71 -17.18
N THR A 11 -6.54 -2.68 -15.90
CA THR A 11 -7.35 -3.40 -14.91
C THR A 11 -8.65 -2.67 -14.61
N PHE A 12 -9.78 -3.35 -14.70
CA PHE A 12 -11.05 -2.89 -14.12
C PHE A 12 -11.12 -3.36 -12.67
N THR A 13 -11.41 -2.43 -11.75
CA THR A 13 -11.31 -2.67 -10.31
C THR A 13 -12.61 -2.34 -9.59
N ASP A 14 -12.55 -1.63 -8.47
CA ASP A 14 -13.66 -1.41 -7.55
C ASP A 14 -13.86 0.08 -7.28
N GLU A 15 -15.06 0.46 -6.85
CA GLU A 15 -15.36 1.76 -6.25
C GLU A 15 -14.93 2.97 -7.11
N ALA A 16 -14.18 3.93 -6.57
CA ALA A 16 -13.85 5.18 -7.23
C ALA A 16 -13.00 5.02 -8.51
N PRO A 17 -11.90 4.23 -8.53
CA PRO A 17 -11.16 4.00 -9.77
C PRO A 17 -11.97 3.23 -10.83
N ALA A 18 -12.90 2.36 -10.42
CA ALA A 18 -13.82 1.72 -11.38
C ALA A 18 -14.74 2.75 -12.05
N LEU A 19 -15.34 3.67 -11.27
CA LEU A 19 -16.13 4.78 -11.80
C LEU A 19 -15.29 5.66 -12.74
N ALA A 20 -14.10 6.07 -12.32
CA ALA A 20 -13.19 6.90 -13.13
C ALA A 20 -12.83 6.21 -14.46
N THR A 21 -12.62 4.89 -14.44
CA THR A 21 -12.34 4.09 -15.64
C THR A 21 -13.44 4.21 -16.69
N TYR A 22 -14.72 4.25 -16.31
CA TYR A 22 -15.82 4.45 -17.28
C TYR A 22 -15.69 5.76 -18.05
N SER A 23 -15.24 6.83 -17.39
CA SER A 23 -15.04 8.15 -17.99
C SER A 23 -13.73 8.22 -18.80
N PHE A 24 -12.64 7.66 -18.28
CA PHE A 24 -11.32 7.81 -18.88
C PHE A 24 -11.03 6.83 -20.02
N LEU A 25 -11.54 5.60 -19.95
CA LEU A 25 -11.20 4.53 -20.89
C LEU A 25 -11.49 4.87 -22.36
N PRO A 26 -12.60 5.55 -22.73
CA PRO A 26 -12.83 5.97 -24.12
C PRO A 26 -11.76 6.95 -24.62
N ILE A 27 -11.38 7.92 -23.80
CA ILE A 27 -10.31 8.89 -24.10
C ILE A 27 -8.99 8.15 -24.26
N PHE A 28 -8.64 7.30 -23.30
CA PHE A 28 -7.42 6.48 -23.34
C PHE A 28 -7.32 5.67 -24.64
N LYS A 29 -8.38 4.93 -25.03
CA LYS A 29 -8.39 4.16 -26.28
C LYS A 29 -8.20 5.03 -27.53
N ALA A 30 -8.85 6.20 -27.58
CA ALA A 30 -8.78 7.08 -28.73
C ALA A 30 -7.36 7.61 -28.99
N PHE A 31 -6.65 8.04 -27.94
CA PHE A 31 -5.28 8.55 -28.07
C PHE A 31 -4.29 7.45 -28.43
N ILE A 32 -4.41 6.28 -27.81
CA ILE A 32 -3.42 5.20 -27.88
C ILE A 32 -3.49 4.44 -29.20
N GLY A 33 -4.67 4.39 -29.81
CA GLY A 33 -4.83 3.90 -31.18
C GLY A 33 -3.95 4.67 -32.19
N ALA A 34 -3.48 5.89 -31.87
CA ALA A 34 -2.55 6.62 -32.72
C ALA A 34 -1.12 6.05 -32.76
N ALA A 35 -0.75 5.23 -31.77
CA ALA A 35 0.52 4.51 -31.74
C ALA A 35 0.39 3.04 -32.15
N ASN A 36 -0.76 2.60 -32.71
CA ASN A 36 -1.03 1.19 -33.03
C ASN A 36 -0.81 0.28 -31.80
N ILE A 37 -1.38 0.69 -30.66
CA ILE A 37 -1.38 -0.07 -29.42
C ILE A 37 -2.83 -0.41 -29.08
N SER A 38 -3.11 -1.66 -28.72
CA SER A 38 -4.43 -2.09 -28.26
C SER A 38 -4.55 -2.02 -26.74
N VAL A 39 -5.75 -1.74 -26.25
CA VAL A 39 -6.07 -1.71 -24.82
C VAL A 39 -7.13 -2.77 -24.52
N GLU A 40 -6.79 -3.73 -23.66
CA GLU A 40 -7.69 -4.77 -23.18
C GLU A 40 -8.01 -4.60 -21.70
N ILE A 41 -9.26 -4.85 -21.33
CA ILE A 41 -9.72 -4.75 -19.95
C ILE A 41 -9.61 -6.12 -19.29
N SER A 42 -9.03 -6.15 -18.09
CA SER A 42 -9.02 -7.33 -17.23
C SER A 42 -9.76 -7.01 -15.94
N ASP A 43 -10.91 -7.66 -15.71
CA ASP A 43 -11.72 -7.46 -14.52
C ASP A 43 -11.13 -8.21 -13.32
N ILE A 44 -10.63 -7.46 -12.35
CA ILE A 44 -10.10 -7.96 -11.08
C ILE A 44 -10.87 -7.39 -9.88
N SER A 45 -12.07 -6.85 -10.12
CA SER A 45 -13.00 -6.40 -9.08
C SER A 45 -13.29 -7.52 -8.07
N LEU A 46 -13.72 -7.15 -6.86
CA LEU A 46 -14.17 -8.11 -5.86
C LEU A 46 -15.28 -9.00 -6.42
N ALA A 47 -16.29 -8.41 -7.08
CA ALA A 47 -17.39 -9.15 -7.69
C ALA A 47 -16.91 -10.10 -8.79
N GLY A 48 -16.09 -9.63 -9.74
CA GLY A 48 -15.54 -10.44 -10.82
C GLY A 48 -14.73 -11.63 -10.31
N ARG A 49 -13.92 -11.43 -9.26
CA ARG A 49 -13.16 -12.52 -8.61
C ARG A 49 -14.05 -13.52 -7.89
N ILE A 50 -15.15 -13.10 -7.26
CA ILE A 50 -16.15 -14.02 -6.68
C ILE A 50 -16.77 -14.85 -7.80
N ILE A 51 -17.28 -14.20 -8.86
CA ILE A 51 -17.94 -14.84 -10.01
C ILE A 51 -17.02 -15.89 -10.65
N ALA A 52 -15.77 -15.52 -10.94
CA ALA A 52 -14.78 -16.42 -11.55
C ALA A 52 -14.43 -17.62 -10.67
N ASN A 53 -14.57 -17.50 -9.35
CA ASN A 53 -14.31 -18.57 -8.41
C ASN A 53 -15.51 -19.47 -8.13
N PHE A 54 -16.69 -19.29 -8.75
CA PHE A 54 -17.86 -20.19 -8.63
C PHE A 54 -18.60 -20.42 -9.97
N PRO A 55 -17.90 -20.76 -11.07
CA PRO A 55 -18.52 -20.83 -12.40
C PRO A 55 -19.60 -21.92 -12.53
N GLU A 56 -19.51 -22.98 -11.73
CA GLU A 56 -20.46 -24.09 -11.73
C GLU A 56 -21.84 -23.70 -11.19
N ASN A 57 -21.90 -22.66 -10.36
CA ASN A 57 -23.14 -22.09 -9.82
C ASN A 57 -23.82 -21.09 -10.76
N LEU A 58 -23.22 -20.82 -11.92
CA LEU A 58 -23.61 -19.72 -12.80
C LEU A 58 -24.07 -20.20 -14.17
N THR A 59 -25.03 -19.47 -14.73
CA THR A 59 -25.45 -19.64 -16.13
C THR A 59 -24.31 -19.27 -17.09
N PRO A 60 -24.28 -19.78 -18.34
CA PRO A 60 -23.22 -19.48 -19.30
C PRO A 60 -22.98 -17.98 -19.53
N THR A 61 -24.02 -17.15 -19.45
CA THR A 61 -23.93 -15.68 -19.64
C THR A 61 -23.46 -14.93 -18.39
N GLN A 62 -23.56 -15.54 -17.21
CA GLN A 62 -23.06 -14.98 -15.95
C GLN A 62 -21.60 -15.35 -15.67
N ARG A 63 -21.08 -16.39 -16.33
CA ARG A 63 -19.69 -16.82 -16.15
C ARG A 63 -18.73 -15.77 -16.69
N GLN A 64 -17.66 -15.56 -15.93
CA GLN A 64 -16.55 -14.70 -16.30
C GLN A 64 -15.24 -15.49 -16.23
N PRO A 65 -14.24 -15.17 -17.06
CA PRO A 65 -12.91 -15.78 -16.93
C PRO A 65 -12.26 -15.42 -15.60
N ASP A 66 -11.39 -16.29 -15.08
CA ASP A 66 -10.52 -15.95 -13.96
C ASP A 66 -9.39 -15.02 -14.44
N ALA A 67 -9.73 -13.75 -14.58
CA ALA A 67 -8.81 -12.71 -15.05
C ALA A 67 -7.58 -12.59 -14.12
N LEU A 68 -7.73 -12.80 -12.81
CA LEU A 68 -6.58 -12.74 -11.90
C LEU A 68 -5.59 -13.90 -12.16
N ALA A 69 -6.09 -15.11 -12.38
CA ALA A 69 -5.23 -16.23 -12.77
C ALA A 69 -4.57 -16.00 -14.13
N GLN A 70 -5.30 -15.46 -15.12
CA GLN A 70 -4.74 -15.12 -16.42
C GLN A 70 -3.64 -14.06 -16.32
N LEU A 71 -3.83 -13.02 -15.51
CA LEU A 71 -2.80 -12.02 -15.26
C LEU A 71 -1.60 -12.61 -14.49
N GLY A 72 -1.83 -13.55 -13.58
CA GLY A 72 -0.77 -14.27 -12.87
C GLY A 72 0.15 -15.07 -13.79
N GLU A 73 -0.37 -15.56 -14.91
CA GLU A 73 0.45 -16.17 -15.96
C GLU A 73 1.08 -15.11 -16.87
N LEU A 74 0.34 -14.06 -17.22
CA LEU A 74 0.86 -12.97 -18.06
C LEU A 74 2.08 -12.31 -17.45
N VAL A 75 2.11 -12.02 -16.15
CA VAL A 75 3.25 -11.34 -15.49
C VAL A 75 4.55 -12.15 -15.53
N LYS A 76 4.49 -13.43 -15.90
CA LYS A 76 5.64 -14.32 -16.12
C LYS A 76 6.12 -14.32 -17.58
N THR A 77 5.63 -13.40 -18.41
CA THR A 77 5.99 -13.26 -19.82
C THR A 77 6.64 -11.91 -20.11
N PRO A 78 7.56 -11.81 -21.09
CA PRO A 78 8.18 -10.55 -21.49
C PRO A 78 7.20 -9.57 -22.15
N GLU A 79 6.08 -10.04 -22.68
CA GLU A 79 5.07 -9.22 -23.36
C GLU A 79 4.11 -8.51 -22.40
N ALA A 80 4.15 -8.80 -21.10
CA ALA A 80 3.25 -8.20 -20.13
C ALA A 80 3.42 -6.68 -20.07
N MET A 81 2.32 -5.95 -20.29
CA MET A 81 2.23 -4.50 -20.12
C MET A 81 0.90 -4.21 -19.41
N ILE A 82 0.96 -4.00 -18.10
CA ILE A 82 -0.24 -3.93 -17.26
C ILE A 82 -0.29 -2.58 -16.55
N ILE A 83 -1.36 -1.82 -16.75
CA ILE A 83 -1.70 -0.67 -15.90
C ILE A 83 -2.69 -1.16 -14.82
N LYS A 84 -2.25 -1.09 -13.57
CA LYS A 84 -2.94 -1.61 -12.40
C LYS A 84 -3.49 -0.47 -11.54
N LEU A 85 -4.82 -0.37 -11.49
CA LEU A 85 -5.53 0.59 -10.65
C LEU A 85 -5.73 0.02 -9.23
N PRO A 86 -5.93 0.86 -8.20
CA PRO A 86 -6.30 0.38 -6.87
C PRO A 86 -7.55 -0.50 -6.88
N ASN A 87 -7.55 -1.56 -6.06
CA ASN A 87 -8.66 -2.51 -5.93
C ASN A 87 -8.91 -2.84 -4.44
N ILE A 88 -10.07 -3.41 -4.14
CA ILE A 88 -10.43 -3.83 -2.78
C ILE A 88 -9.57 -5.03 -2.36
N SER A 89 -8.91 -4.91 -1.21
CA SER A 89 -8.45 -6.04 -0.40
C SER A 89 -9.54 -6.37 0.62
N ALA A 90 -10.41 -7.34 0.29
CA ALA A 90 -11.71 -7.47 0.94
C ALA A 90 -11.58 -7.92 2.41
N SER A 91 -12.17 -7.14 3.31
CA SER A 91 -12.54 -7.61 4.64
C SER A 91 -13.71 -8.59 4.56
N LEU A 92 -13.94 -9.34 5.64
CA LEU A 92 -15.08 -10.26 5.69
C LEU A 92 -16.44 -9.55 5.50
N PRO A 93 -16.73 -8.39 6.13
CA PRO A 93 -17.98 -7.66 5.87
C PRO A 93 -18.15 -7.24 4.41
N GLN A 94 -17.09 -6.79 3.75
CA GLN A 94 -17.14 -6.42 2.33
C GLN A 94 -17.40 -7.63 1.44
N LEU A 95 -16.75 -8.76 1.72
CA LEU A 95 -16.99 -10.02 1.01
C LEU A 95 -18.46 -10.44 1.12
N THR A 96 -19.01 -10.46 2.34
CA THR A 96 -20.42 -10.84 2.57
C THR A 96 -21.38 -9.88 1.86
N ALA A 97 -21.11 -8.57 1.89
CA ALA A 97 -21.94 -7.59 1.19
C ALA A 97 -21.91 -7.77 -0.34
N ALA A 98 -20.73 -8.06 -0.91
CA ALA A 98 -20.60 -8.35 -2.34
C ALA A 98 -21.31 -9.64 -2.75
N ILE A 99 -21.24 -10.70 -1.91
CA ILE A 99 -22.00 -11.94 -2.11
C ILE A 99 -23.51 -11.65 -2.13
N GLN A 100 -24.02 -10.90 -1.15
CA GLN A 100 -25.44 -10.55 -1.05
C GLN A 100 -25.91 -9.72 -2.25
N GLU A 101 -25.10 -8.77 -2.72
CA GLU A 101 -25.40 -7.98 -3.92
C GLU A 101 -25.51 -8.87 -5.16
N LEU A 102 -24.52 -9.75 -5.38
CA LEU A 102 -24.52 -10.70 -6.49
C LEU A 102 -25.72 -11.65 -6.45
N GLN A 103 -26.05 -12.20 -5.27
CA GLN A 103 -27.24 -13.03 -5.08
C GLN A 103 -28.52 -12.27 -5.39
N GLY A 104 -28.63 -11.00 -4.96
CA GLY A 104 -29.75 -10.11 -5.28
C GLY A 104 -29.89 -9.82 -6.78
N GLN A 105 -28.79 -9.91 -7.54
CA GLN A 105 -28.74 -9.81 -8.99
C GLN A 105 -28.91 -11.15 -9.72
N GLY A 106 -29.18 -12.25 -9.00
CA GLY A 106 -29.45 -13.56 -9.56
C GLY A 106 -28.22 -14.46 -9.80
N TYR A 107 -27.05 -14.10 -9.27
CA TYR A 107 -25.87 -14.98 -9.26
C TYR A 107 -25.97 -15.95 -8.07
N GLN A 108 -26.07 -17.26 -8.33
CA GLN A 108 -26.27 -18.27 -7.27
C GLN A 108 -24.96 -18.66 -6.55
N VAL A 109 -24.10 -17.69 -6.25
CA VAL A 109 -22.86 -17.91 -5.49
C VAL A 109 -23.18 -18.26 -4.02
N PRO A 110 -22.46 -19.21 -3.40
CA PRO A 110 -22.77 -19.67 -2.05
C PRO A 110 -22.41 -18.61 -1.00
N ASP A 111 -23.10 -18.66 0.15
CA ASP A 111 -22.73 -17.84 1.31
C ASP A 111 -21.34 -18.19 1.83
N TYR A 112 -20.69 -17.25 2.55
CA TYR A 112 -19.41 -17.52 3.21
C TYR A 112 -19.62 -18.31 4.52
N PRO A 113 -19.11 -19.55 4.64
CA PRO A 113 -19.26 -20.35 5.86
C PRO A 113 -18.18 -19.97 6.89
N ALA A 114 -18.51 -19.07 7.81
CA ALA A 114 -17.58 -18.60 8.83
C ALA A 114 -17.01 -19.76 9.69
N GLN A 115 -17.86 -20.69 10.09
CA GLN A 115 -17.50 -21.93 10.79
C GLN A 115 -18.01 -23.13 9.97
N PRO A 116 -17.17 -23.71 9.10
CA PRO A 116 -17.59 -24.80 8.24
C PRO A 116 -17.92 -26.04 9.07
N LYS A 117 -19.10 -26.61 8.85
CA LYS A 117 -19.63 -27.78 9.58
C LYS A 117 -19.44 -29.09 8.83
N ASN A 118 -19.06 -29.02 7.56
CA ASN A 118 -18.87 -30.17 6.67
C ASN A 118 -17.79 -29.89 5.60
N ALA A 119 -17.45 -30.91 4.81
CA ALA A 119 -16.39 -30.83 3.80
C ALA A 119 -16.72 -29.88 2.64
N GLU A 120 -18.00 -29.73 2.29
CA GLU A 120 -18.45 -28.81 1.23
C GLU A 120 -18.25 -27.36 1.68
N GLU A 121 -18.72 -27.00 2.87
CA GLU A 121 -18.49 -25.68 3.47
C GLU A 121 -17.00 -25.38 3.66
N ALA A 122 -16.19 -26.38 4.05
CA ALA A 122 -14.74 -26.21 4.13
C ALA A 122 -14.13 -25.88 2.76
N THR A 123 -14.59 -26.53 1.69
CA THR A 123 -14.15 -26.27 0.31
C THR A 123 -14.57 -24.86 -0.16
N ILE A 124 -15.79 -24.43 0.14
CA ILE A 124 -16.28 -23.08 -0.15
C ILE A 124 -15.43 -22.03 0.58
N LYS A 125 -15.12 -22.26 1.87
CA LYS A 125 -14.26 -21.37 2.66
C LYS A 125 -12.88 -21.21 2.04
N VAL A 126 -12.27 -22.32 1.59
CA VAL A 126 -10.96 -22.32 0.92
C VAL A 126 -10.99 -21.53 -0.39
N ARG A 127 -12.07 -21.61 -1.17
CA ARG A 127 -12.22 -20.80 -2.40
C ARG A 127 -12.35 -19.32 -2.09
N TYR A 128 -13.19 -18.95 -1.13
CA TYR A 128 -13.30 -17.55 -0.70
C TYR A 128 -12.01 -17.00 -0.09
N ALA A 129 -11.17 -17.85 0.53
CA ALA A 129 -9.85 -17.44 1.01
C ALA A 129 -8.91 -16.96 -0.12
N LYS A 130 -9.15 -17.36 -1.39
CA LYS A 130 -8.43 -16.83 -2.56
C LYS A 130 -8.90 -15.42 -2.97
N VAL A 131 -10.05 -14.99 -2.49
CA VAL A 131 -10.67 -13.69 -2.83
C VAL A 131 -10.48 -12.67 -1.68
N LEU A 132 -10.43 -13.16 -0.44
CA LEU A 132 -10.33 -12.37 0.78
C LEU A 132 -8.95 -11.73 0.94
N GLY A 133 -8.91 -10.51 1.48
CA GLY A 133 -7.67 -9.78 1.75
C GLY A 133 -6.94 -9.35 0.47
N SER A 134 -5.62 -9.17 0.58
CA SER A 134 -4.76 -8.75 -0.54
C SER A 134 -4.49 -9.92 -1.50
N ALA A 135 -5.50 -10.29 -2.29
CA ALA A 135 -5.42 -11.41 -3.23
C ALA A 135 -4.72 -11.05 -4.55
N VAL A 136 -4.83 -9.79 -5.00
CA VAL A 136 -4.36 -9.36 -6.33
C VAL A 136 -2.87 -9.05 -6.35
N ASN A 137 -2.41 -8.15 -5.46
CA ASN A 137 -1.03 -7.66 -5.51
C ASN A 137 0.03 -8.78 -5.43
N PRO A 138 -0.12 -9.83 -4.59
CA PRO A 138 0.89 -10.89 -4.53
C PRO A 138 0.94 -11.79 -5.76
N VAL A 139 -0.08 -11.74 -6.63
CA VAL A 139 -0.10 -12.44 -7.93
C VAL A 139 0.57 -11.59 -9.01
N LEU A 140 0.37 -10.26 -8.98
CA LEU A 140 0.87 -9.37 -10.04
C LEU A 140 2.31 -8.88 -9.82
N ARG A 141 2.77 -8.78 -8.56
CA ARG A 141 4.10 -8.26 -8.21
C ARG A 141 5.21 -9.30 -8.38
N GLU A 142 5.37 -9.81 -9.60
CA GLU A 142 6.48 -10.67 -10.04
C GLU A 142 7.68 -9.83 -10.51
N GLY A 143 8.03 -8.80 -9.74
CA GLY A 143 9.08 -7.84 -10.05
C GLY A 143 9.36 -6.90 -8.87
N ASN A 144 10.51 -6.24 -8.88
CA ASN A 144 10.88 -5.28 -7.84
C ASN A 144 10.27 -3.89 -8.11
N SER A 145 10.29 -3.03 -7.10
CA SER A 145 9.64 -1.71 -7.14
C SER A 145 10.62 -0.62 -7.57
N ASP A 146 10.24 0.20 -8.57
CA ASP A 146 10.79 1.54 -8.85
C ASP A 146 9.71 2.57 -8.54
N ARG A 147 9.81 3.21 -7.37
CA ARG A 147 8.87 4.24 -6.91
C ARG A 147 9.54 5.59 -6.82
N ARG A 148 8.99 6.60 -7.51
CA ARG A 148 9.60 7.92 -7.62
C ARG A 148 8.59 9.00 -7.99
N VAL A 149 8.95 10.25 -7.72
CA VAL A 149 8.13 11.41 -8.11
C VAL A 149 8.33 11.69 -9.60
N ALA A 150 7.26 12.06 -10.32
CA ALA A 150 7.37 12.60 -11.67
C ALA A 150 7.82 14.07 -11.63
N ALA A 151 8.71 14.49 -12.53
CA ALA A 151 9.29 15.84 -12.51
C ALA A 151 8.22 16.96 -12.48
N ALA A 152 7.15 16.82 -13.27
CA ALA A 152 6.04 17.79 -13.28
C ALA A 152 5.34 17.92 -11.92
N VAL A 153 5.18 16.81 -11.18
CA VAL A 153 4.58 16.80 -9.84
C VAL A 153 5.49 17.50 -8.83
N LYS A 154 6.80 17.24 -8.90
CA LYS A 154 7.79 17.91 -8.03
C LYS A 154 7.82 19.42 -8.28
N GLN A 155 7.89 19.84 -9.54
CA GLN A 155 7.89 21.25 -9.93
C GLN A 155 6.61 21.97 -9.46
N TYR A 156 5.46 21.31 -9.60
CA TYR A 156 4.20 21.84 -9.07
C TYR A 156 4.26 22.03 -7.55
N ALA A 157 4.73 21.03 -6.80
CA ALA A 157 4.87 21.14 -5.35
C ALA A 157 5.82 22.29 -4.94
N GLN A 158 6.92 22.50 -5.67
CA GLN A 158 7.85 23.59 -5.42
C GLN A 158 7.21 24.97 -5.64
N LYS A 159 6.37 25.13 -6.67
CA LYS A 159 5.64 26.38 -6.94
C LYS A 159 4.43 26.59 -6.01
N HIS A 160 3.82 25.50 -5.55
CA HIS A 160 2.62 25.48 -4.72
C HIS A 160 2.88 24.67 -3.44
N PRO A 161 3.76 25.16 -2.54
CA PRO A 161 4.18 24.40 -1.38
C PRO A 161 3.00 24.12 -0.45
N HIS A 162 2.86 22.87 -0.05
CA HIS A 162 1.89 22.46 0.94
C HIS A 162 2.37 22.84 2.36
N THR A 163 1.45 22.87 3.32
CA THR A 163 1.80 23.19 4.71
C THR A 163 2.61 22.05 5.34
N VAL A 164 3.76 22.42 5.90
CA VAL A 164 4.61 21.59 6.77
C VAL A 164 4.70 22.29 8.13
N GLY A 165 4.52 21.55 9.21
CA GLY A 165 4.57 22.08 10.58
C GLY A 165 5.98 22.53 10.98
N THR A 166 6.06 23.57 11.79
CA THR A 166 7.33 24.11 12.28
C THR A 166 7.92 23.22 13.38
N TRP A 167 9.07 22.61 13.10
CA TRP A 167 9.86 21.88 14.09
C TRP A 167 10.71 22.82 14.95
N THR A 168 10.84 22.48 16.24
CA THR A 168 11.73 23.18 17.18
C THR A 168 12.56 22.16 17.97
N ALA A 169 13.70 22.61 18.50
CA ALA A 169 14.60 21.77 19.30
C ALA A 169 13.99 21.39 20.67
N GLU A 170 12.95 22.10 21.12
CA GLU A 170 12.22 21.85 22.36
C GLU A 170 11.13 20.78 22.22
N SER A 171 10.84 20.32 20.99
CA SER A 171 9.89 19.22 20.77
C SER A 171 10.31 17.99 21.59
N LYS A 172 9.38 17.48 22.38
CA LYS A 172 9.56 16.26 23.17
C LYS A 172 9.24 14.99 22.38
N THR A 173 8.79 15.11 21.15
CA THR A 173 8.43 13.96 20.32
C THR A 173 9.62 13.05 20.08
N HIS A 174 9.38 11.74 20.23
CA HIS A 174 10.37 10.71 19.93
C HIS A 174 9.69 9.36 19.74
N VAL A 175 10.41 8.44 19.10
CA VAL A 175 10.02 7.03 18.98
C VAL A 175 10.43 6.29 20.24
N ALA A 176 9.56 5.40 20.71
CA ALA A 176 9.88 4.39 21.71
C ALA A 176 9.83 3.01 21.07
N HIS A 177 10.89 2.22 21.25
CA HIS A 177 10.99 0.85 20.79
C HIS A 177 11.63 -0.03 21.88
N MET A 178 11.55 -1.35 21.72
CA MET A 178 12.16 -2.31 22.66
C MET A 178 13.69 -2.22 22.62
N GLU A 179 14.34 -2.61 23.72
CA GLU A 179 15.82 -2.67 23.83
C GLU A 179 16.35 -4.12 23.74
N GLY A 180 15.45 -5.11 23.77
CA GLY A 180 15.72 -6.54 23.75
C GLY A 180 14.43 -7.34 23.71
N GLY A 181 14.50 -8.60 23.27
CA GLY A 181 13.34 -9.50 23.19
C GLY A 181 12.38 -9.24 22.04
N ASP A 182 12.75 -8.42 21.06
CA ASP A 182 12.01 -8.18 19.82
C ASP A 182 12.54 -9.04 18.66
N PHE A 183 11.97 -8.89 17.46
CA PHE A 183 12.41 -9.67 16.30
C PHE A 183 13.85 -9.32 15.93
N TYR A 184 14.21 -8.04 15.95
CA TYR A 184 15.59 -7.59 15.71
C TYR A 184 16.61 -8.34 16.59
N GLY A 185 16.35 -8.40 17.90
CA GLY A 185 17.30 -8.96 18.87
C GLY A 185 17.42 -10.49 18.85
N SER A 186 16.53 -11.19 18.17
CA SER A 186 16.47 -12.66 18.14
C SER A 186 16.62 -13.26 16.74
N GLU A 187 16.75 -12.41 15.72
CA GLU A 187 16.86 -12.82 14.33
C GLU A 187 18.06 -13.77 14.13
N ARG A 188 17.83 -14.81 13.33
CA ARG A 188 18.85 -15.69 12.76
C ARG A 188 18.58 -15.79 11.29
N SER A 189 19.63 -15.89 10.47
CA SER A 189 19.48 -15.99 9.02
C SER A 189 20.56 -16.89 8.42
N THR A 190 20.24 -17.55 7.31
CA THR A 190 21.19 -18.36 6.54
C THR A 190 20.86 -18.32 5.05
N VAL A 191 21.88 -18.53 4.22
CA VAL A 191 21.75 -18.69 2.76
C VAL A 191 21.74 -20.18 2.41
N ILE A 192 20.70 -20.60 1.70
CA ILE A 192 20.53 -21.98 1.27
C ILE A 192 21.48 -22.29 0.12
N THR A 193 22.21 -23.41 0.19
CA THR A 193 23.24 -23.75 -0.81
C THR A 193 22.71 -24.64 -1.94
N THR A 194 21.66 -25.41 -1.70
CA THR A 194 21.03 -26.32 -2.66
C THR A 194 19.52 -26.31 -2.46
N ASP A 195 18.75 -26.53 -3.53
CA ASP A 195 17.29 -26.70 -3.44
C ASP A 195 16.92 -27.75 -2.38
N ASP A 196 15.96 -27.41 -1.52
CA ASP A 196 15.56 -28.26 -0.40
C ASP A 196 14.12 -27.93 0.05
N MET A 197 13.63 -28.63 1.06
CA MET A 197 12.42 -28.28 1.80
C MET A 197 12.72 -28.21 3.28
N VAL A 198 12.06 -27.28 3.97
CA VAL A 198 12.13 -27.18 5.42
C VAL A 198 10.80 -27.41 6.10
N THR A 199 10.91 -27.87 7.34
CA THR A 199 9.82 -28.09 8.28
C THR A 199 10.05 -27.25 9.53
N ILE A 200 8.98 -26.68 10.06
CA ILE A 200 8.97 -25.91 11.31
C ILE A 200 8.32 -26.78 12.39
N GLU A 201 9.12 -27.23 13.36
CA GLU A 201 8.70 -28.08 14.48
C GLU A 201 8.81 -27.30 15.79
N PHE A 202 7.77 -27.37 16.61
CA PHE A 202 7.80 -26.95 18.01
C PHE A 202 8.02 -28.17 18.92
N THR A 203 8.89 -28.04 19.91
CA THR A 203 9.09 -29.03 20.98
C THR A 203 8.81 -28.38 22.32
N ALA A 204 7.79 -28.85 23.04
CA ALA A 204 7.47 -28.39 24.39
C ALA A 204 8.50 -28.91 25.42
N GLU A 205 8.51 -28.33 26.63
CA GLU A 205 9.44 -28.75 27.70
C GLU A 205 9.24 -30.22 28.15
N ASP A 206 8.03 -30.76 28.00
CA ASP A 206 7.71 -32.17 28.28
C ASP A 206 8.19 -33.13 27.16
N GLY A 207 8.78 -32.58 26.09
CA GLY A 207 9.26 -33.32 24.92
C GLY A 207 8.19 -33.56 23.85
N ALA A 208 6.95 -33.13 24.04
CA ALA A 208 5.90 -33.23 23.03
C ALA A 208 6.26 -32.38 21.80
N LYS A 209 6.06 -32.95 20.62
CA LYS A 209 6.38 -32.30 19.35
C LYS A 209 5.12 -31.93 18.59
N THR A 210 5.07 -30.69 18.12
CA THR A 210 4.00 -30.17 17.28
C THR A 210 4.58 -29.70 15.96
N LEU A 211 4.03 -30.19 14.86
CA LEU A 211 4.35 -29.68 13.54
C LEU A 211 3.61 -28.36 13.34
N LEU A 212 4.36 -27.26 13.20
CA LEU A 212 3.77 -25.94 12.92
C LEU A 212 3.53 -25.76 11.42
N LYS A 213 4.49 -26.18 10.59
CA LYS A 213 4.38 -26.16 9.13
C LYS A 213 5.39 -27.11 8.47
N GLU A 214 5.02 -27.72 7.36
CA GLU A 214 5.89 -28.56 6.52
C GLU A 214 5.86 -28.10 5.06
N ASN A 215 6.71 -28.74 4.24
CA ASN A 215 6.75 -28.56 2.78
C ASN A 215 7.02 -27.12 2.34
N ILE A 216 7.89 -26.42 3.07
CA ILE A 216 8.33 -25.08 2.69
C ILE A 216 9.49 -25.25 1.71
N THR A 217 9.21 -25.09 0.41
CA THR A 217 10.22 -25.17 -0.64
C THR A 217 11.21 -24.01 -0.54
N LEU A 218 12.49 -24.35 -0.60
CA LEU A 218 13.62 -23.42 -0.65
C LEU A 218 14.42 -23.67 -1.92
N LEU A 219 14.92 -22.59 -2.52
CA LEU A 219 15.80 -22.62 -3.69
C LEU A 219 17.26 -22.39 -3.29
N ALA A 220 18.20 -22.92 -4.06
CA ALA A 220 19.60 -22.56 -3.94
C ALA A 220 19.78 -21.04 -4.06
N GLY A 221 20.59 -20.48 -3.16
CA GLY A 221 20.82 -19.04 -3.02
C GLY A 221 19.75 -18.29 -2.24
N GLU A 222 18.60 -18.89 -1.89
CA GLU A 222 17.55 -18.24 -1.11
C GLU A 222 18.05 -17.88 0.30
N VAL A 223 17.75 -16.67 0.76
CA VAL A 223 17.96 -16.24 2.14
C VAL A 223 16.72 -16.59 2.94
N ILE A 224 16.91 -17.27 4.07
CA ILE A 224 15.84 -17.48 5.05
C ILE A 224 16.26 -16.88 6.39
N ASP A 225 15.29 -16.38 7.12
CA ASP A 225 15.47 -15.81 8.44
C ASP A 225 14.31 -16.16 9.36
N ALA A 226 14.57 -16.26 10.65
CA ALA A 226 13.56 -16.51 11.67
C ALA A 226 13.87 -15.73 12.95
N ALA A 227 12.82 -15.26 13.62
CA ALA A 227 12.91 -14.42 14.80
C ALA A 227 11.71 -14.62 15.73
N VAL A 228 11.87 -14.22 17.00
CA VAL A 228 10.83 -14.24 18.03
C VAL A 228 10.64 -12.87 18.69
N MET A 229 9.39 -12.47 18.84
CA MET A 229 8.98 -11.37 19.72
C MET A 229 8.52 -11.97 21.05
N SER A 230 9.25 -11.67 22.12
CA SER A 230 8.88 -12.07 23.47
C SER A 230 7.70 -11.24 23.96
N VAL A 231 6.56 -11.88 24.22
CA VAL A 231 5.37 -11.17 24.72
C VAL A 231 5.62 -10.62 26.12
N LYS A 232 6.37 -11.34 26.95
CA LYS A 232 6.79 -10.85 28.26
C LYS A 232 7.58 -9.55 28.17
N ALA A 233 8.59 -9.49 27.29
CA ALA A 233 9.38 -8.28 27.07
C ALA A 233 8.55 -7.14 26.46
N LEU A 234 7.66 -7.48 25.51
CA LEU A 234 6.76 -6.52 24.85
C LEU A 234 5.81 -5.85 25.86
N ARG A 235 5.18 -6.63 26.74
CA ARG A 235 4.26 -6.10 27.76
C ARG A 235 4.98 -5.19 28.75
N ALA A 236 6.14 -5.62 29.25
CA ALA A 236 6.98 -4.80 30.13
C ALA A 236 7.44 -3.49 29.44
N PHE A 237 7.74 -3.55 28.15
CA PHE A 237 8.05 -2.37 27.35
C PHE A 237 6.86 -1.42 27.24
N TYR A 238 5.65 -1.92 26.98
CA TYR A 238 4.44 -1.07 26.95
C TYR A 238 4.17 -0.40 28.29
N GLU A 239 4.27 -1.11 29.41
CA GLU A 239 4.13 -0.54 30.76
C GLU A 239 5.13 0.60 31.01
N LYS A 240 6.40 0.38 30.63
CA LYS A 240 7.46 1.39 30.72
C LYS A 240 7.16 2.61 29.84
N ALA A 241 6.71 2.39 28.60
CA ALA A 241 6.40 3.46 27.65
C ALA A 241 5.20 4.32 28.09
N ILE A 242 4.14 3.68 28.59
CA ILE A 242 2.96 4.34 29.19
C ILE A 242 3.40 5.22 30.36
N THR A 243 4.17 4.65 31.29
CA THR A 243 4.67 5.37 32.47
C THR A 243 5.53 6.57 32.06
N ALA A 244 6.42 6.40 31.09
CA ALA A 244 7.29 7.46 30.61
C ALA A 244 6.50 8.60 29.93
N ALA A 245 5.51 8.29 29.09
CA ALA A 245 4.69 9.31 28.43
C ALA A 245 3.90 10.15 29.44
N GLN A 246 3.41 9.52 30.52
CA GLN A 246 2.75 10.23 31.63
C GLN A 246 3.71 11.19 32.34
N GLN A 247 4.94 10.77 32.60
CA GLN A 247 5.97 11.58 33.27
C GLN A 247 6.43 12.75 32.40
N GLU A 248 6.56 12.54 31.09
CA GLU A 248 6.98 13.55 30.12
C GLU A 248 5.85 14.54 29.78
N ASN A 249 4.61 14.17 30.10
CA ASN A 249 3.37 14.87 29.81
C ASN A 249 3.19 15.11 28.29
N ILE A 250 3.24 14.02 27.53
CA ILE A 250 3.02 13.99 26.07
C ILE A 250 2.03 12.88 25.69
N LEU A 251 1.48 12.92 24.48
CA LEU A 251 0.57 11.89 24.00
C LEU A 251 1.28 10.55 23.86
N LEU A 252 0.58 9.46 24.17
CA LEU A 252 1.00 8.12 23.81
C LEU A 252 0.36 7.71 22.47
N SER A 253 1.16 7.21 21.53
CA SER A 253 0.66 6.65 20.28
C SER A 253 1.35 5.33 19.94
N LEU A 254 0.65 4.46 19.22
CA LEU A 254 1.07 3.16 18.75
C LEU A 254 0.95 3.10 17.24
N HIS A 255 2.05 2.72 16.59
CA HIS A 255 2.19 2.70 15.15
C HIS A 255 2.58 1.28 14.70
N LEU A 256 1.61 0.56 14.13
CA LEU A 256 1.76 -0.82 13.65
C LEU A 256 1.20 -0.93 12.22
N LYS A 257 1.27 -2.12 11.62
CA LYS A 257 0.76 -2.41 10.27
C LYS A 257 -0.21 -3.59 10.25
N ALA A 258 -1.19 -3.56 11.15
CA ALA A 258 -2.11 -4.67 11.44
C ALA A 258 -2.90 -5.22 10.24
N THR A 259 -3.17 -4.42 9.21
CA THR A 259 -3.86 -4.87 7.99
C THR A 259 -2.98 -5.74 7.10
N MET A 260 -1.69 -5.41 6.98
CA MET A 260 -0.73 -6.15 6.16
C MET A 260 -0.13 -7.30 6.96
N MET A 261 0.39 -7.02 8.16
CA MET A 261 0.94 -8.01 9.09
C MET A 261 -0.17 -8.72 9.87
N LYS A 262 -1.07 -9.38 9.14
CA LYS A 262 -2.36 -9.92 9.62
C LYS A 262 -2.31 -10.92 10.78
N VAL A 263 -1.13 -11.42 11.15
CA VAL A 263 -0.95 -12.34 12.28
C VAL A 263 -0.25 -11.63 13.45
N SER A 264 0.98 -11.13 13.25
CA SER A 264 1.79 -10.55 14.32
C SER A 264 1.17 -9.27 14.90
N ASP A 265 0.85 -8.31 14.05
CA ASP A 265 0.57 -6.95 14.49
C ASP A 265 -0.76 -6.81 15.25
N PRO A 266 -1.85 -7.54 14.91
CA PRO A 266 -3.03 -7.60 15.77
C PRO A 266 -2.73 -8.12 17.18
N ILE A 267 -1.80 -9.08 17.35
CA ILE A 267 -1.39 -9.58 18.67
C ILE A 267 -0.59 -8.52 19.42
N LEU A 268 0.37 -7.87 18.76
CA LEU A 268 1.12 -6.73 19.32
C LEU A 268 0.17 -5.60 19.80
N PHE A 269 -0.87 -5.32 19.00
CA PHE A 269 -1.89 -4.32 19.31
C PHE A 269 -2.74 -4.74 20.51
N GLY A 270 -3.21 -5.99 20.56
CA GLY A 270 -3.99 -6.51 21.67
C GLY A 270 -3.22 -6.47 23.00
N HIS A 271 -1.91 -6.71 22.97
CA HIS A 271 -1.07 -6.50 24.16
C HIS A 271 -0.99 -5.03 24.58
N ALA A 272 -0.90 -4.07 23.65
CA ALA A 272 -0.95 -2.65 24.01
C ALA A 272 -2.29 -2.27 24.66
N VAL A 273 -3.42 -2.76 24.11
CA VAL A 273 -4.76 -2.54 24.66
C VAL A 273 -4.88 -3.12 26.07
N THR A 274 -4.51 -4.38 26.25
CA THR A 274 -4.63 -5.05 27.55
C THR A 274 -3.66 -4.52 28.60
N VAL A 275 -2.51 -3.99 28.22
CA VAL A 275 -1.59 -3.32 29.16
C VAL A 275 -2.13 -1.94 29.55
N TYR A 276 -2.59 -1.14 28.58
CA TYR A 276 -3.13 0.20 28.88
C TYR A 276 -4.39 0.13 29.76
N PHE A 277 -5.26 -0.85 29.54
CA PHE A 277 -6.50 -1.06 30.31
C PHE A 277 -6.41 -2.24 31.28
N GLN A 278 -5.21 -2.55 31.80
CA GLN A 278 -4.95 -3.77 32.57
C GLN A 278 -5.96 -3.98 33.71
N GLY A 279 -6.19 -2.96 34.55
CA GLY A 279 -7.13 -3.08 35.67
C GLY A 279 -8.57 -3.41 35.24
N VAL A 280 -8.99 -2.97 34.05
CA VAL A 280 -10.32 -3.28 33.49
C VAL A 280 -10.37 -4.72 32.99
N PHE A 281 -9.37 -5.14 32.20
CA PHE A 281 -9.32 -6.50 31.67
C PHE A 281 -9.16 -7.56 32.76
N GLU A 282 -8.44 -7.26 33.84
CA GLU A 282 -8.31 -8.16 35.00
C GLU A 282 -9.63 -8.23 35.80
N LYS A 283 -10.26 -7.09 36.09
CA LYS A 283 -11.51 -7.04 36.87
C LYS A 283 -12.68 -7.71 36.17
N TYR A 284 -12.75 -7.64 34.84
CA TYR A 284 -13.87 -8.13 34.03
C TYR A 284 -13.52 -9.35 33.18
N ALA A 285 -12.44 -10.08 33.50
CA ALA A 285 -11.92 -11.19 32.71
C ALA A 285 -13.00 -12.25 32.35
N ASP A 286 -13.78 -12.70 33.33
CA ASP A 286 -14.81 -13.71 33.12
C ASP A 286 -15.94 -13.21 32.19
N ILE A 287 -16.37 -11.95 32.38
CA ILE A 287 -17.39 -11.33 31.52
C ILE A 287 -16.88 -11.17 30.10
N PHE A 288 -15.64 -10.72 29.93
CA PHE A 288 -15.03 -10.56 28.61
C PHE A 288 -14.84 -11.91 27.90
N ALA A 289 -14.49 -12.98 28.64
CA ALA A 289 -14.42 -14.33 28.10
C ALA A 289 -15.80 -14.84 27.64
N GLU A 290 -16.85 -14.64 28.43
CA GLU A 290 -18.23 -15.03 28.09
C GLU A 290 -18.74 -14.30 26.84
N LEU A 291 -18.46 -13.00 26.72
CA LEU A 291 -18.84 -12.19 25.57
C LEU A 291 -17.98 -12.46 24.31
N GLY A 292 -16.86 -13.17 24.48
CA GLY A 292 -15.87 -13.37 23.42
C GLY A 292 -15.25 -12.06 22.95
N VAL A 293 -14.86 -11.19 23.89
CA VAL A 293 -14.09 -9.97 23.62
C VAL A 293 -12.70 -10.36 23.12
N ASN A 294 -12.24 -9.70 22.05
CA ASN A 294 -10.92 -9.91 21.49
C ASN A 294 -10.14 -8.59 21.43
N ALA A 295 -9.16 -8.42 22.32
CA ALA A 295 -8.32 -7.22 22.38
C ALA A 295 -7.51 -6.98 21.10
N ASN A 296 -7.23 -8.02 20.30
CA ASN A 296 -6.53 -7.89 19.01
C ASN A 296 -7.37 -7.11 17.98
N ASN A 297 -8.69 -7.02 18.19
CA ASN A 297 -9.60 -6.18 17.40
C ASN A 297 -9.73 -4.74 17.96
N GLY A 298 -9.07 -4.45 19.08
CA GLY A 298 -9.06 -3.15 19.73
C GLY A 298 -10.22 -2.86 20.68
N LEU A 299 -10.19 -1.69 21.29
CA LEU A 299 -11.19 -1.25 22.26
C LEU A 299 -12.60 -1.13 21.66
N GLY A 300 -12.70 -0.92 20.34
CA GLY A 300 -13.99 -0.94 19.64
C GLY A 300 -14.72 -2.28 19.75
N ASP A 301 -13.99 -3.40 19.83
CA ASP A 301 -14.57 -4.73 20.05
C ASP A 301 -15.18 -4.83 21.45
N VAL A 302 -14.48 -4.33 22.48
CA VAL A 302 -15.00 -4.25 23.86
C VAL A 302 -16.33 -3.48 23.87
N TYR A 303 -16.35 -2.25 23.34
CA TYR A 303 -17.55 -1.42 23.31
C TYR A 303 -18.71 -2.06 22.55
N ALA A 304 -18.44 -2.79 21.46
CA ALA A 304 -19.46 -3.49 20.69
C ALA A 304 -20.06 -4.67 21.47
N LYS A 305 -19.22 -5.46 22.17
CA LYS A 305 -19.64 -6.66 22.89
C LYS A 305 -20.40 -6.34 24.18
N ILE A 306 -19.99 -5.33 24.94
CA ILE A 306 -20.66 -4.95 26.19
C ILE A 306 -22.08 -4.39 26.00
N GLN A 307 -22.49 -4.06 24.76
CA GLN A 307 -23.88 -3.68 24.46
C GLN A 307 -24.90 -4.79 24.74
N GLN A 308 -24.44 -6.04 24.84
CA GLN A 308 -25.27 -7.20 25.14
C GLN A 308 -25.55 -7.35 26.65
N LEU A 309 -24.83 -6.61 27.50
CA LEU A 309 -24.94 -6.69 28.96
C LEU A 309 -26.11 -5.85 29.51
N PRO A 310 -26.59 -6.17 30.72
CA PRO A 310 -27.43 -5.27 31.52
C PRO A 310 -26.79 -3.87 31.67
N ALA A 311 -27.64 -2.84 31.74
CA ALA A 311 -27.20 -1.45 31.70
C ALA A 311 -26.25 -1.07 32.84
N ASP A 312 -26.45 -1.62 34.04
CA ASP A 312 -25.61 -1.41 35.22
C ASP A 312 -24.22 -2.02 35.05
N GLN A 313 -24.12 -3.25 34.52
CA GLN A 313 -22.83 -3.89 34.23
C GLN A 313 -22.07 -3.15 33.12
N ARG A 314 -22.77 -2.80 32.04
CA ARG A 314 -22.19 -2.01 30.94
C ARG A 314 -21.65 -0.68 31.45
N SER A 315 -22.45 0.09 32.19
CA SER A 315 -22.04 1.38 32.73
C SER A 315 -20.90 1.28 33.74
N ALA A 316 -20.80 0.18 34.51
CA ALA A 316 -19.65 -0.05 35.39
C ALA A 316 -18.35 -0.26 34.60
N ILE A 317 -18.38 -1.06 33.53
CA ILE A 317 -17.22 -1.27 32.64
C ILE A 317 -16.82 0.05 31.95
N GLU A 318 -17.79 0.79 31.41
CA GLU A 318 -17.54 2.09 30.77
C GLU A 318 -16.93 3.11 31.74
N ALA A 319 -17.37 3.12 33.01
CA ALA A 319 -16.81 3.98 34.04
C ALA A 319 -15.36 3.64 34.38
N ASP A 320 -15.01 2.35 34.47
CA ASP A 320 -13.64 1.91 34.75
C ASP A 320 -12.70 2.16 33.56
N LEU A 321 -13.18 2.02 32.33
CA LEU A 321 -12.46 2.46 31.13
C LEU A 321 -12.18 3.97 31.18
N GLN A 322 -13.19 4.77 31.55
CA GLN A 322 -13.03 6.21 31.69
C GLN A 322 -12.05 6.60 32.81
N ALA A 323 -12.06 5.87 33.94
CA ALA A 323 -11.10 6.06 35.02
C ALA A 323 -9.66 5.70 34.62
N THR A 324 -9.49 4.77 33.67
CA THR A 324 -8.17 4.47 33.11
C THR A 324 -7.63 5.69 32.36
N TYR A 325 -8.44 6.34 31.51
CA TYR A 325 -8.02 7.55 30.79
C TYR A 325 -7.61 8.73 31.68
N THR A 326 -8.09 8.81 32.93
CA THR A 326 -7.71 9.89 33.86
C THR A 326 -6.43 9.58 34.63
N THR A 327 -6.02 8.31 34.68
CA THR A 327 -4.84 7.84 35.43
C THR A 327 -3.65 7.51 34.53
N HIS A 328 -3.86 7.44 33.22
CA HIS A 328 -2.89 7.10 32.19
C HIS A 328 -2.62 8.29 31.26
N PRO A 329 -1.50 8.28 30.50
CA PRO A 329 -1.19 9.39 29.59
C PRO A 329 -2.28 9.49 28.51
N PRO A 330 -2.61 10.71 28.05
CA PRO A 330 -3.57 10.87 26.97
C PRO A 330 -3.12 10.11 25.72
N LEU A 331 -4.03 9.36 25.10
CA LEU A 331 -3.79 8.70 23.82
C LEU A 331 -3.92 9.69 22.67
N ALA A 332 -3.16 9.45 21.60
CA ALA A 332 -3.45 10.06 20.31
C ALA A 332 -4.84 9.66 19.82
N MET A 333 -5.51 10.58 19.13
CA MET A 333 -6.89 10.45 18.66
C MET A 333 -6.94 10.27 17.14
N VAL A 334 -7.76 9.30 16.71
CA VAL A 334 -8.19 9.17 15.30
C VAL A 334 -9.33 10.15 15.03
N ASN A 335 -10.23 10.33 16.01
CA ASN A 335 -11.30 11.32 15.97
C ASN A 335 -11.63 11.78 17.39
N SER A 336 -11.18 12.98 17.76
CA SER A 336 -11.41 13.57 19.09
C SER A 336 -12.89 13.82 19.38
N ASP A 337 -13.65 14.31 18.40
CA ASP A 337 -15.08 14.65 18.57
C ASP A 337 -15.94 13.43 18.90
N LYS A 338 -15.50 12.24 18.46
CA LYS A 338 -16.18 10.96 18.69
C LYS A 338 -15.52 10.11 19.77
N GLY A 339 -14.45 10.59 20.41
CA GLY A 339 -13.70 9.83 21.40
C GLY A 339 -12.95 8.61 20.83
N ILE A 340 -12.72 8.55 19.51
CA ILE A 340 -12.02 7.42 18.88
C ILE A 340 -10.51 7.61 19.04
N THR A 341 -9.92 6.82 19.93
CA THR A 341 -8.50 6.79 20.25
C THR A 341 -7.72 5.90 19.28
N ASN A 342 -6.40 6.02 19.30
CA ASN A 342 -5.46 5.15 18.58
C ASN A 342 -5.56 3.66 18.97
N LEU A 343 -6.14 3.32 20.13
CA LEU A 343 -6.36 1.93 20.56
C LEU A 343 -7.76 1.38 20.23
N HIS A 344 -8.60 2.13 19.50
CA HIS A 344 -9.95 1.68 19.15
C HIS A 344 -9.97 0.57 18.10
N VAL A 345 -9.25 0.76 16.99
CA VAL A 345 -9.24 -0.17 15.86
C VAL A 345 -7.79 -0.31 15.36
N PRO A 346 -7.25 -1.53 15.23
CA PRO A 346 -5.84 -1.76 14.89
C PRO A 346 -5.45 -1.26 13.48
N SER A 347 -6.42 -1.07 12.59
CA SER A 347 -6.21 -0.59 11.23
C SER A 347 -6.33 0.93 11.06
N ASP A 348 -6.69 1.69 12.09
CA ASP A 348 -6.92 3.13 11.95
C ASP A 348 -5.61 3.93 11.87
N VAL A 349 -4.57 3.49 12.60
CA VAL A 349 -3.25 4.15 12.63
C VAL A 349 -2.20 3.18 12.08
N ILE A 350 -1.87 3.36 10.80
CA ILE A 350 -0.94 2.50 10.07
C ILE A 350 0.42 3.19 9.99
N ILE A 351 1.49 2.52 10.43
CA ILE A 351 2.82 3.10 10.67
C ILE A 351 3.41 3.92 9.52
N ASP A 352 3.33 3.43 8.29
CA ASP A 352 3.87 4.07 7.08
C ASP A 352 3.26 5.46 6.85
N ALA A 353 1.93 5.57 6.89
CA ALA A 353 1.22 6.82 6.70
C ALA A 353 1.21 7.70 7.96
N SER A 354 1.02 7.09 9.13
CA SER A 354 0.85 7.83 10.39
C SER A 354 2.15 8.48 10.87
N MET A 355 3.30 7.82 10.74
CA MET A 355 4.59 8.41 11.09
C MET A 355 4.93 9.57 10.16
N ALA A 356 4.69 9.41 8.85
CA ALA A 356 4.88 10.49 7.88
C ALA A 356 3.99 11.71 8.16
N ALA A 357 2.71 11.48 8.47
CA ALA A 357 1.77 12.53 8.83
C ALA A 357 2.18 13.26 10.13
N MET A 358 2.59 12.51 11.15
CA MET A 358 3.08 13.06 12.42
C MET A 358 4.36 13.88 12.22
N ILE A 359 5.34 13.39 11.45
CA ILE A 359 6.58 14.10 11.14
C ILE A 359 6.30 15.39 10.36
N ARG A 360 5.42 15.34 9.36
CA ARG A 360 4.98 16.53 8.62
C ARG A 360 4.31 17.55 9.54
N SER A 361 3.61 17.10 10.57
CA SER A 361 2.87 17.95 11.52
C SER A 361 3.73 18.35 12.72
N ALA A 362 5.01 18.67 12.49
CA ALA A 362 5.97 19.07 13.52
C ALA A 362 6.21 18.03 14.63
N GLY A 363 6.01 16.75 14.34
CA GLY A 363 6.14 15.69 15.32
C GLY A 363 4.89 15.50 16.19
N GLN A 364 3.74 16.07 15.81
CA GLN A 364 2.57 16.14 16.67
C GLN A 364 1.41 15.26 16.17
N MET A 365 0.58 14.82 17.10
CA MET A 365 -0.68 14.12 16.85
C MET A 365 -1.84 14.79 17.58
N TRP A 366 -3.07 14.50 17.17
CA TRP A 366 -4.27 15.07 17.79
C TRP A 366 -4.52 14.43 19.16
N GLY A 367 -4.67 15.25 20.19
CA GLY A 367 -5.05 14.84 21.53
C GLY A 367 -6.57 14.83 21.77
N PRO A 368 -7.02 14.42 22.97
CA PRO A 368 -8.45 14.38 23.33
C PRO A 368 -9.14 15.74 23.28
N ASP A 369 -8.39 16.84 23.40
CA ASP A 369 -8.89 18.22 23.31
C ASP A 369 -9.01 18.75 21.87
N GLY A 370 -8.75 17.90 20.87
CA GLY A 370 -8.80 18.27 19.47
C GLY A 370 -7.67 19.22 19.06
N LYS A 371 -6.51 19.17 19.74
CA LYS A 371 -5.32 19.95 19.39
C LYS A 371 -4.11 19.06 19.12
N LEU A 372 -3.17 19.56 18.32
CA LEU A 372 -1.89 18.91 18.09
C LEU A 372 -0.99 19.02 19.33
N GLN A 373 -0.38 17.91 19.72
CA GLN A 373 0.55 17.82 20.85
C GLN A 373 1.70 16.85 20.51
N ASP A 374 2.85 17.06 21.15
CA ASP A 374 3.99 16.16 21.05
C ASP A 374 3.61 14.74 21.52
N THR A 375 4.31 13.73 21.00
CA THR A 375 3.95 12.34 21.24
C THR A 375 5.14 11.40 21.40
N LYS A 376 4.98 10.39 22.27
CA LYS A 376 5.80 9.19 22.30
C LYS A 376 5.23 8.18 21.31
N ALA A 377 5.86 8.07 20.16
CA ALA A 377 5.46 7.17 19.08
C ALA A 377 6.01 5.76 19.33
N ILE A 378 5.18 4.87 19.85
CA ILE A 378 5.55 3.48 20.09
C ILE A 378 5.60 2.69 18.78
N ILE A 379 6.77 2.14 18.48
CA ILE A 379 7.02 1.16 17.43
C ILE A 379 7.83 0.04 18.10
N PRO A 380 7.22 -1.07 18.52
CA PRO A 380 7.88 -2.02 19.43
C PRO A 380 9.18 -2.61 18.89
N ASP A 381 9.18 -3.03 17.62
CA ASP A 381 10.31 -3.73 17.01
C ASP A 381 11.36 -2.77 16.44
N ARG A 382 12.64 -3.05 16.74
CA ARG A 382 13.76 -2.17 16.37
C ARG A 382 14.11 -2.15 14.89
N ASN A 383 13.74 -3.17 14.10
CA ASN A 383 14.17 -3.28 12.70
C ASN A 383 13.93 -1.98 11.92
N TYR A 384 12.81 -1.31 12.18
CA TYR A 384 12.39 -0.13 11.44
C TYR A 384 12.05 1.08 12.32
N ALA A 385 11.94 0.93 13.64
CA ALA A 385 11.66 2.06 14.55
C ALA A 385 12.74 3.14 14.50
N ILE A 386 14.00 2.70 14.45
CA ILE A 386 15.19 3.56 14.61
C ILE A 386 15.36 4.59 13.49
N LEU A 387 14.86 4.31 12.28
CA LEU A 387 14.94 5.26 11.16
C LEU A 387 14.03 6.48 11.38
N TYR A 388 12.86 6.28 11.99
CA TYR A 388 11.93 7.37 12.28
C TYR A 388 12.49 8.27 13.39
N GLN A 389 13.16 7.68 14.38
CA GLN A 389 13.89 8.46 15.39
C GLN A 389 14.97 9.33 14.76
N ALA A 390 15.68 8.83 13.74
CA ALA A 390 16.74 9.58 13.07
C ALA A 390 16.22 10.83 12.33
N ILE A 391 15.10 10.72 11.60
CA ILE A 391 14.49 11.89 10.93
C ILE A 391 13.83 12.85 11.92
N ILE A 392 13.23 12.37 13.02
CA ILE A 392 12.72 13.23 14.09
C ILE A 392 13.86 14.06 14.69
N GLN A 393 14.99 13.44 15.03
CA GLN A 393 16.18 14.14 15.53
C GLN A 393 16.73 15.14 14.51
N PHE A 394 16.73 14.78 13.22
CA PHE A 394 17.14 15.69 12.16
C PHE A 394 16.24 16.92 12.11
N CYS A 395 14.92 16.75 12.11
CA CYS A 395 13.96 17.85 12.11
C CYS A 395 14.02 18.72 13.37
N GLN A 396 14.22 18.12 14.55
CA GLN A 396 14.46 18.85 15.81
C GLN A 396 15.70 19.74 15.72
N ALA A 397 16.78 19.24 15.10
CA ALA A 397 18.04 19.97 14.99
C ALA A 397 18.07 20.99 13.83
N GLN A 398 17.43 20.69 12.69
CA GLN A 398 17.57 21.42 11.42
C GLN A 398 16.27 22.12 10.98
N GLY A 399 15.20 22.00 11.78
CA GLY A 399 13.86 22.46 11.41
C GLY A 399 13.23 21.64 10.28
N ALA A 400 12.00 22.02 9.92
CA ALA A 400 11.21 21.38 8.86
C ALA A 400 11.89 21.44 7.49
N PHE A 401 11.57 20.50 6.60
CA PHE A 401 11.97 20.58 5.19
C PHE A 401 11.25 21.73 4.48
N ASP A 402 11.94 22.36 3.53
CA ASP A 402 11.36 23.39 2.68
C ASP A 402 10.98 22.78 1.33
N VAL A 403 9.68 22.66 1.07
CA VAL A 403 9.11 22.07 -0.15
C VAL A 403 9.59 22.78 -1.42
N THR A 404 9.90 24.09 -1.33
CA THR A 404 10.30 24.88 -2.50
C THR A 404 11.71 24.57 -2.97
N THR A 405 12.56 24.04 -2.10
CA THR A 405 14.00 23.84 -2.35
C THR A 405 14.48 22.40 -2.14
N MET A 406 13.75 21.58 -1.38
CA MET A 406 14.20 20.23 -1.04
C MET A 406 14.30 19.31 -2.27
N GLY A 407 15.29 18.43 -2.25
CA GLY A 407 15.46 17.37 -3.24
C GLY A 407 14.38 16.30 -3.15
N ASN A 408 14.54 15.23 -3.92
CA ASN A 408 13.66 14.06 -3.94
C ASN A 408 14.34 12.80 -3.41
N VAL A 409 13.55 11.93 -2.76
CA VAL A 409 13.95 10.55 -2.49
C VAL A 409 13.15 9.59 -3.36
N ALA A 410 13.85 8.94 -4.30
CA ALA A 410 13.32 7.79 -5.04
C ALA A 410 13.60 6.50 -4.26
N ASN A 411 12.81 5.44 -4.51
CA ASN A 411 13.02 4.14 -3.88
C ASN A 411 13.10 3.00 -4.91
N VAL A 412 14.12 2.17 -4.76
CA VAL A 412 14.24 0.86 -5.42
C VAL A 412 14.04 -0.22 -4.36
N GLY A 413 12.87 -0.87 -4.38
CA GLY A 413 12.43 -1.76 -3.33
C GLY A 413 12.43 -3.24 -3.72
N LEU A 414 13.08 -4.08 -2.92
CA LEU A 414 13.01 -5.54 -3.03
C LEU A 414 11.61 -6.00 -2.63
N MET A 415 10.87 -6.63 -3.53
CA MET A 415 9.51 -7.10 -3.22
C MET A 415 9.04 -8.33 -4.02
N ALA A 416 9.74 -8.67 -5.10
CA ALA A 416 9.31 -9.74 -6.00
C ALA A 416 9.14 -11.06 -5.24
N GLN A 417 8.12 -11.84 -5.62
CA GLN A 417 7.86 -13.18 -5.06
C GLN A 417 7.64 -13.20 -3.54
N LYS A 418 7.00 -12.14 -3.01
CA LYS A 418 6.69 -11.97 -1.57
C LYS A 418 7.94 -11.97 -0.69
N ALA A 419 8.98 -11.26 -1.11
CA ALA A 419 10.23 -11.14 -0.36
C ALA A 419 9.99 -10.69 1.10
N GLU A 420 10.79 -11.26 2.01
CA GLU A 420 10.89 -10.88 3.43
C GLU A 420 9.57 -11.02 4.19
N GLU A 421 9.20 -10.06 5.05
CA GLU A 421 8.03 -10.15 5.93
C GLU A 421 6.70 -10.34 5.20
N TYR A 422 6.57 -9.85 3.97
CA TYR A 422 5.32 -9.93 3.19
C TYR A 422 5.01 -11.37 2.75
N GLY A 423 6.02 -12.26 2.79
CA GLY A 423 5.86 -13.69 2.59
C GLY A 423 5.70 -14.48 3.88
N SER A 424 5.76 -13.86 5.06
CA SER A 424 5.87 -14.57 6.35
C SER A 424 4.55 -15.05 6.94
N HIS A 425 3.39 -14.54 6.49
CA HIS A 425 2.13 -14.70 7.22
C HIS A 425 1.72 -16.16 7.50
N ASP A 426 2.03 -17.06 6.57
CA ASP A 426 1.71 -18.49 6.70
C ASP A 426 2.79 -19.27 7.48
N LYS A 427 3.80 -18.56 7.99
CA LYS A 427 4.96 -19.00 8.78
C LYS A 427 5.12 -18.17 10.07
N THR A 428 4.05 -17.50 10.51
CA THR A 428 4.00 -16.75 11.77
C THR A 428 3.07 -17.45 12.73
N PHE A 429 3.52 -17.70 13.96
CA PHE A 429 2.80 -18.47 14.96
C PHE A 429 2.85 -17.78 16.32
N GLU A 430 1.69 -17.74 16.99
CA GLU A 430 1.60 -17.46 18.42
C GLU A 430 1.85 -18.77 19.18
N ILE A 431 2.80 -18.75 20.10
CA ILE A 431 3.29 -19.95 20.78
C ILE A 431 2.38 -20.30 21.95
N ALA A 432 1.84 -21.53 21.95
CA ALA A 432 0.85 -21.96 22.94
C ALA A 432 1.44 -22.38 24.30
N THR A 433 2.74 -22.65 24.39
CA THR A 433 3.42 -23.03 25.64
C THR A 433 4.94 -22.86 25.49
N GLN A 434 5.65 -22.86 26.60
CA GLN A 434 7.12 -22.77 26.61
C GLN A 434 7.78 -23.98 25.93
N GLY A 435 8.85 -23.72 25.19
CA GLY A 435 9.58 -24.76 24.47
C GLY A 435 10.60 -24.21 23.48
N THR A 436 10.78 -24.93 22.36
CA THR A 436 11.74 -24.58 21.32
C THR A 436 11.13 -24.76 19.94
N VAL A 437 11.27 -23.75 19.08
CA VAL A 437 10.95 -23.85 17.64
C VAL A 437 12.23 -24.15 16.87
N ARG A 438 12.17 -25.12 15.95
CA ARG A 438 13.27 -25.52 15.06
C ARG A 438 12.83 -25.51 13.61
N VAL A 439 13.68 -24.97 12.76
CA VAL A 439 13.59 -25.11 11.30
C VAL A 439 14.55 -26.21 10.88
N LYS A 440 14.02 -27.30 10.33
CA LYS A 440 14.81 -28.47 9.91
C LYS A 440 14.68 -28.72 8.42
N ASN A 441 15.78 -29.10 7.78
CA ASN A 441 15.80 -29.51 6.38
C ASN A 441 15.41 -30.99 6.20
N THR A 442 15.34 -31.46 4.95
CA THR A 442 14.98 -32.86 4.65
C THR A 442 15.99 -33.89 5.19
N ALA A 443 17.24 -33.51 5.39
CA ALA A 443 18.28 -34.33 6.04
C ALA A 443 18.13 -34.39 7.57
N GLY A 444 17.15 -33.68 8.15
CA GLY A 444 16.92 -33.60 9.59
C GLY A 444 17.87 -32.66 10.33
N GLN A 445 18.68 -31.88 9.61
CA GLN A 445 19.58 -30.88 10.19
C GLN A 445 18.79 -29.64 10.60
N THR A 446 19.01 -29.17 11.82
CA THR A 446 18.45 -27.90 12.30
C THR A 446 19.22 -26.73 11.70
N LEU A 447 18.54 -25.90 10.91
CA LEU A 447 19.09 -24.68 10.32
C LEU A 447 18.99 -23.49 11.28
N MET A 448 17.88 -23.40 12.00
CA MET A 448 17.59 -22.34 12.97
C MET A 448 16.84 -22.90 14.17
N GLU A 449 17.07 -22.32 15.35
CA GLU A 449 16.48 -22.75 16.61
C GLU A 449 16.24 -21.54 17.52
N HIS A 450 15.06 -21.47 18.14
CA HIS A 450 14.71 -20.42 19.09
C HIS A 450 14.00 -21.02 20.31
N SER A 451 14.44 -20.63 21.51
CA SER A 451 13.63 -20.80 22.72
C SER A 451 12.46 -19.83 22.67
N VAL A 452 11.28 -20.30 23.07
CA VAL A 452 10.04 -19.52 23.03
C VAL A 452 9.23 -19.75 24.31
N GLU A 453 8.49 -18.74 24.74
CA GLU A 453 7.57 -18.78 25.89
C GLU A 453 6.10 -18.72 25.44
N LEU A 454 5.17 -18.89 26.37
CA LEU A 454 3.73 -18.74 26.12
C LEU A 454 3.40 -17.34 25.57
N GLY A 455 2.65 -17.30 24.47
CA GLY A 455 2.20 -16.09 23.79
C GLY A 455 3.22 -15.49 22.84
N ASP A 456 4.50 -15.89 22.90
CA ASP A 456 5.54 -15.37 22.02
C ASP A 456 5.14 -15.51 20.55
N ILE A 457 5.57 -14.55 19.74
CA ILE A 457 5.28 -14.56 18.31
C ILE A 457 6.56 -14.95 17.60
N TRP A 458 6.56 -16.14 16.99
CA TRP A 458 7.66 -16.62 16.17
C TRP A 458 7.31 -16.45 14.69
N ARG A 459 8.27 -16.02 13.87
CA ARG A 459 8.08 -15.86 12.41
C ARG A 459 9.28 -16.35 11.62
N MET A 460 9.04 -16.79 10.38
CA MET A 460 10.08 -17.06 9.38
C MET A 460 9.78 -16.36 8.05
N CYS A 461 10.80 -15.76 7.43
CA CYS A 461 10.72 -15.10 6.13
C CYS A 461 11.58 -15.81 5.08
N GLN A 462 11.36 -15.44 3.81
CA GLN A 462 12.02 -16.03 2.64
C GLN A 462 12.31 -14.93 1.61
N THR A 463 13.52 -14.90 1.10
CA THR A 463 13.94 -13.96 0.04
C THR A 463 14.77 -14.68 -1.00
N LYS A 464 14.19 -14.86 -2.18
CA LYS A 464 14.81 -15.63 -3.28
C LYS A 464 15.94 -14.84 -3.92
N ASP A 465 16.91 -15.57 -4.45
CA ASP A 465 18.13 -15.01 -5.02
C ASP A 465 17.88 -14.19 -6.29
N LEU A 466 17.04 -14.70 -7.21
CA LEU A 466 16.71 -13.99 -8.45
C LEU A 466 16.08 -12.60 -8.18
N PRO A 467 15.08 -12.44 -7.28
CA PRO A 467 14.65 -11.13 -6.81
C PRO A 467 15.78 -10.20 -6.32
N ILE A 468 16.77 -10.72 -5.60
CA ILE A 468 17.90 -9.92 -5.09
C ILE A 468 18.79 -9.45 -6.24
N GLN A 469 19.13 -10.33 -7.19
CA GLN A 469 19.90 -9.98 -8.38
C GLN A 469 19.20 -8.88 -9.19
N ASP A 470 17.90 -9.04 -9.45
CA ASP A 470 17.11 -8.03 -10.17
C ASP A 470 17.03 -6.70 -9.42
N TRP A 471 16.93 -6.73 -8.08
CA TRP A 471 16.90 -5.53 -7.25
C TRP A 471 18.21 -4.75 -7.35
N VAL A 472 19.37 -5.42 -7.31
CA VAL A 472 20.68 -4.79 -7.53
C VAL A 472 20.80 -4.23 -8.95
N ARG A 473 20.40 -5.00 -9.97
CA ARG A 473 20.35 -4.55 -11.37
C ARG A 473 19.50 -3.29 -11.53
N LEU A 474 18.33 -3.25 -10.91
CA LEU A 474 17.41 -2.11 -10.96
C LEU A 474 18.01 -0.88 -10.26
N ALA A 475 18.68 -1.07 -9.12
CA ALA A 475 19.38 0.00 -8.42
C ALA A 475 20.47 0.63 -9.29
N VAL A 476 21.33 -0.18 -9.91
CA VAL A 476 22.38 0.31 -10.83
C VAL A 476 21.76 1.00 -12.06
N LYS A 477 20.69 0.44 -12.63
CA LYS A 477 19.97 1.07 -13.75
C LYS A 477 19.48 2.47 -13.38
N ARG A 478 18.89 2.64 -12.18
CA ARG A 478 18.41 3.94 -11.70
C ARG A 478 19.56 4.90 -11.41
N ALA A 479 20.62 4.44 -10.74
CA ALA A 479 21.83 5.23 -10.49
C ALA A 479 22.42 5.80 -11.79
N LYS A 480 22.54 4.97 -12.84
CA LYS A 480 23.00 5.42 -14.17
C LYS A 480 22.06 6.43 -14.81
N ALA A 481 20.76 6.24 -14.67
CA ALA A 481 19.76 7.09 -15.31
C ALA A 481 19.68 8.50 -14.68
N THR A 482 20.02 8.66 -13.40
CA THR A 482 19.87 9.94 -12.70
C THR A 482 21.17 10.57 -12.24
N GLY A 483 22.25 9.78 -12.06
CA GLY A 483 23.48 10.24 -11.44
C GLY A 483 23.36 10.53 -9.94
N SER A 484 22.22 10.24 -9.32
CA SER A 484 21.98 10.50 -7.90
C SER A 484 22.75 9.52 -7.02
N PRO A 485 23.24 9.95 -5.83
CA PRO A 485 23.71 9.03 -4.80
C PRO A 485 22.68 7.93 -4.53
N THR A 486 23.14 6.69 -4.56
CA THR A 486 22.32 5.48 -4.45
C THR A 486 22.75 4.69 -3.23
N VAL A 487 21.88 4.60 -2.24
CA VAL A 487 22.22 4.06 -0.92
C VAL A 487 21.41 2.79 -0.68
N PHE A 488 22.08 1.67 -0.44
CA PHE A 488 21.49 0.45 0.11
C PHE A 488 21.33 0.58 1.62
N TRP A 489 20.10 0.43 2.13
CA TRP A 489 19.78 0.58 3.56
C TRP A 489 19.75 -0.81 4.19
N LEU A 490 20.90 -1.25 4.69
CA LEU A 490 21.11 -2.60 5.23
C LEU A 490 21.88 -2.51 6.54
N ASP A 491 21.32 -3.04 7.63
CA ASP A 491 21.98 -3.06 8.93
C ASP A 491 22.87 -4.31 9.05
N ALA A 492 24.19 -4.13 9.04
CA ALA A 492 25.12 -5.24 9.20
C ALA A 492 24.97 -6.01 10.53
N ASN A 493 24.27 -5.46 11.53
CA ASN A 493 23.96 -6.14 12.79
C ASN A 493 22.71 -7.03 12.72
N ARG A 494 21.91 -6.93 11.66
CA ARG A 494 20.80 -7.85 11.39
C ARG A 494 21.33 -9.03 10.56
N PRO A 495 21.21 -10.29 11.04
CA PRO A 495 21.67 -11.44 10.28
C PRO A 495 21.10 -11.54 8.86
N HIS A 496 19.83 -11.17 8.67
CA HIS A 496 19.22 -11.13 7.33
C HIS A 496 19.90 -10.11 6.41
N ASP A 497 20.02 -8.87 6.88
CA ASP A 497 20.64 -7.80 6.09
C ASP A 497 22.13 -8.08 5.85
N ALA A 498 22.85 -8.72 6.79
CA ALA A 498 24.22 -9.15 6.59
C ALA A 498 24.36 -10.11 5.39
N ASN A 499 23.46 -11.09 5.27
CA ASN A 499 23.40 -11.97 4.10
C ASN A 499 23.04 -11.19 2.81
N LEU A 500 22.17 -10.19 2.90
CA LEU A 500 21.86 -9.33 1.76
C LEU A 500 23.07 -8.46 1.36
N ILE A 501 23.85 -7.95 2.31
CA ILE A 501 25.07 -7.16 2.03
C ILE A 501 26.06 -8.00 1.24
N GLU A 502 26.27 -9.27 1.61
CA GLU A 502 27.13 -10.18 0.85
C GLU A 502 26.65 -10.35 -0.59
N LYS A 503 25.35 -10.58 -0.79
CA LYS A 503 24.75 -10.70 -2.12
C LYS A 503 24.83 -9.41 -2.93
N VAL A 504 24.57 -8.27 -2.31
CA VAL A 504 24.71 -6.95 -2.98
C VAL A 504 26.14 -6.75 -3.45
N ASN A 505 27.13 -6.99 -2.58
CA ASN A 505 28.54 -6.86 -2.94
C ASN A 505 28.93 -7.81 -4.08
N GLN A 506 28.41 -9.04 -4.07
CA GLN A 506 28.62 -9.99 -5.16
C GLN A 506 28.02 -9.47 -6.48
N TYR A 507 26.73 -9.12 -6.50
CA TYR A 507 26.02 -8.78 -7.74
C TYR A 507 26.35 -7.40 -8.29
N LEU A 508 26.89 -6.48 -7.47
CA LEU A 508 27.43 -5.22 -7.98
C LEU A 508 28.64 -5.45 -8.92
N LEU A 509 29.35 -6.58 -8.81
CA LEU A 509 30.46 -6.93 -9.70
C LEU A 509 30.00 -7.29 -11.12
N ASP A 510 28.74 -7.69 -11.29
CA ASP A 510 28.13 -8.03 -12.58
C ASP A 510 27.69 -6.79 -13.37
N HIS A 511 27.93 -5.60 -12.83
CA HIS A 511 27.49 -4.35 -13.41
C HIS A 511 28.64 -3.34 -13.50
N ASP A 512 28.67 -2.57 -14.60
CA ASP A 512 29.54 -1.41 -14.69
C ASP A 512 29.04 -0.32 -13.72
N THR A 513 29.77 -0.09 -12.64
CA THR A 513 29.48 0.93 -11.61
C THR A 513 30.39 2.15 -11.70
N THR A 514 31.15 2.28 -12.80
CA THR A 514 32.10 3.38 -13.00
C THR A 514 31.40 4.73 -12.94
N GLY A 515 31.86 5.62 -12.05
CA GLY A 515 31.31 6.97 -11.89
C GLY A 515 29.98 7.04 -11.13
N LEU A 516 29.48 5.93 -10.57
CA LEU A 516 28.29 5.90 -9.74
C LEU A 516 28.65 6.05 -8.26
N ASP A 517 27.89 6.86 -7.50
CA ASP A 517 28.01 6.92 -6.05
C ASP A 517 27.05 5.91 -5.40
N ILE A 518 27.50 4.67 -5.24
CA ILE A 518 26.74 3.60 -4.59
C ILE A 518 27.33 3.32 -3.21
N LYS A 519 26.48 3.36 -2.17
CA LYS A 519 26.85 3.13 -0.77
C LYS A 519 25.99 2.04 -0.14
N ILE A 520 26.52 1.36 0.87
CA ILE A 520 25.75 0.50 1.77
C ILE A 520 25.87 1.11 3.17
N LEU A 521 24.75 1.49 3.77
CA LEU A 521 24.67 2.17 5.07
C LEU A 521 23.58 1.52 5.93
N SER A 522 23.74 1.55 7.26
CA SER A 522 22.64 1.16 8.15
C SER A 522 21.43 2.08 7.95
N PRO A 523 20.19 1.65 8.25
CA PRO A 523 19.00 2.48 8.08
C PRO A 523 19.07 3.85 8.78
N VAL A 524 19.77 3.94 9.93
CA VAL A 524 19.97 5.20 10.66
C VAL A 524 20.94 6.13 9.92
N GLU A 525 22.08 5.61 9.48
CA GLU A 525 23.08 6.39 8.73
C GLU A 525 22.54 6.82 7.37
N ALA A 526 21.83 5.91 6.69
CA ALA A 526 21.19 6.17 5.41
C ALA A 526 20.10 7.25 5.52
N MET A 527 19.28 7.23 6.58
CA MET A 527 18.29 8.27 6.84
C MET A 527 18.95 9.63 7.06
N ARG A 528 20.01 9.70 7.87
CA ARG A 528 20.75 10.95 8.13
C ARG A 528 21.36 11.51 6.85
N PHE A 529 22.11 10.69 6.11
CA PHE A 529 22.67 11.08 4.82
C PHE A 529 21.60 11.59 3.86
N THR A 530 20.48 10.86 3.75
CA THR A 530 19.37 11.24 2.88
C THR A 530 18.77 12.59 3.29
N CYS A 531 18.49 12.79 4.58
CA CYS A 531 17.96 14.05 5.09
C CYS A 531 18.92 15.22 4.82
N GLU A 532 20.23 15.03 5.02
CA GLU A 532 21.26 16.03 4.73
C GLU A 532 21.27 16.42 3.25
N GLN A 533 21.22 15.44 2.33
CA GLN A 533 21.22 15.69 0.89
C GLN A 533 19.94 16.41 0.44
N ILE A 534 18.76 15.91 0.82
CA ILE A 534 17.50 16.51 0.34
C ILE A 534 17.27 17.90 0.93
N LYS A 535 17.76 18.19 2.15
CA LYS A 535 17.65 19.52 2.76
C LYS A 535 18.37 20.59 1.95
N VAL A 536 19.46 20.23 1.25
CA VAL A 536 20.22 21.14 0.38
C VAL A 536 19.84 21.03 -1.11
N GLY A 537 18.74 20.35 -1.42
CA GLY A 537 18.19 20.27 -2.79
C GLY A 537 18.75 19.14 -3.66
N HIS A 538 19.54 18.22 -3.11
CA HIS A 538 20.05 17.06 -3.86
C HIS A 538 19.10 15.86 -3.76
N ASP A 539 19.00 15.10 -4.85
CA ASP A 539 18.20 13.88 -4.91
C ASP A 539 18.98 12.66 -4.40
N VAL A 540 18.28 11.68 -3.84
CA VAL A 540 18.84 10.41 -3.36
C VAL A 540 17.98 9.23 -3.82
N ILE A 541 18.62 8.12 -4.17
CA ILE A 541 17.94 6.84 -4.40
C ILE A 541 18.14 5.96 -3.15
N ALA A 542 17.04 5.66 -2.45
CA ALA A 542 17.02 4.68 -1.38
C ALA A 542 16.77 3.28 -1.96
N VAL A 543 17.70 2.36 -1.74
CA VAL A 543 17.63 0.97 -2.19
C VAL A 543 17.38 0.10 -0.96
N THR A 544 16.19 -0.47 -0.84
CA THR A 544 15.73 -1.04 0.43
C THR A 544 15.02 -2.39 0.29
N GLY A 545 14.94 -3.13 1.40
CA GLY A 545 14.00 -4.24 1.57
C GLY A 545 12.52 -3.80 1.46
N ASN A 546 11.61 -4.76 1.55
CA ASN A 546 10.19 -4.65 1.24
C ASN A 546 9.44 -3.77 2.23
N VAL A 547 9.71 -3.92 3.54
CA VAL A 547 9.07 -3.08 4.57
C VAL A 547 9.50 -1.62 4.44
N LEU A 548 10.81 -1.38 4.31
CA LEU A 548 11.36 -0.04 4.13
C LEU A 548 10.92 0.61 2.82
N ARG A 549 10.74 -0.16 1.74
CA ARG A 549 10.13 0.33 0.50
C ARG A 549 8.78 0.97 0.79
N ASP A 550 7.93 0.30 1.57
CA ASP A 550 6.62 0.87 1.93
C ASP A 550 6.78 2.13 2.76
N TYR A 551 7.59 2.06 3.82
CA TYR A 551 7.70 3.17 4.78
C TYR A 551 8.27 4.44 4.14
N LEU A 552 9.32 4.30 3.32
CA LEU A 552 9.99 5.44 2.69
C LEU A 552 9.18 6.02 1.52
N THR A 553 8.39 5.19 0.82
CA THR A 553 7.53 5.65 -0.27
C THR A 553 6.23 6.29 0.19
N ASP A 554 5.92 6.24 1.49
CA ASP A 554 4.99 7.16 2.13
C ASP A 554 5.70 8.38 2.74
N LEU A 555 6.77 8.16 3.51
CA LEU A 555 7.46 9.21 4.26
C LEU A 555 7.90 10.38 3.40
N PHE A 556 8.77 10.15 2.42
CA PHE A 556 9.34 11.24 1.64
C PHE A 556 8.31 11.90 0.71
N PRO A 557 7.45 11.16 0.00
CA PRO A 557 6.39 11.79 -0.80
C PRO A 557 5.41 12.63 0.02
N ILE A 558 5.08 12.24 1.25
CA ILE A 558 4.24 13.07 2.13
C ILE A 558 4.96 14.36 2.53
N LEU A 559 6.27 14.33 2.76
CA LEU A 559 7.07 15.54 3.07
C LEU A 559 7.30 16.41 1.84
N GLU A 560 7.46 15.81 0.66
CA GLU A 560 7.76 16.51 -0.59
C GLU A 560 6.51 17.06 -1.28
N LEU A 561 5.42 16.30 -1.28
CA LEU A 561 4.22 16.55 -2.09
C LEU A 561 2.96 16.76 -1.25
N GLY A 562 3.04 16.54 0.06
CA GLY A 562 1.90 16.56 0.97
C GLY A 562 1.03 15.31 0.88
N THR A 563 1.38 14.35 0.02
CA THR A 563 0.68 13.08 -0.18
C THR A 563 1.55 12.08 -0.94
N SER A 564 1.42 10.79 -0.63
CA SER A 564 2.05 9.69 -1.38
C SER A 564 1.24 9.22 -2.60
N ALA A 565 0.03 9.77 -2.81
CA ALA A 565 -0.84 9.36 -3.91
C ALA A 565 -0.36 9.81 -5.30
N LYS A 566 0.58 10.76 -5.38
CA LYS A 566 1.06 11.39 -6.63
C LYS A 566 2.44 10.85 -7.05
N MET A 567 2.64 9.55 -6.88
CA MET A 567 3.90 8.85 -7.16
C MET A 567 3.79 7.96 -8.40
N LEU A 568 4.89 7.84 -9.13
CA LEU A 568 5.08 6.74 -10.07
C LEU A 568 5.40 5.46 -9.29
N SER A 569 4.72 4.36 -9.63
CA SER A 569 4.97 3.04 -9.05
C SER A 569 5.12 2.03 -10.18
N ILE A 570 6.36 1.77 -10.57
CA ILE A 570 6.74 0.95 -11.71
C ILE A 570 7.28 -0.37 -11.16
N VAL A 571 6.86 -1.47 -11.78
CA VAL A 571 7.29 -2.82 -11.42
C VAL A 571 7.83 -3.50 -12.68
N PRO A 572 9.14 -3.37 -12.96
CA PRO A 572 9.79 -4.17 -13.99
C PRO A 572 9.68 -5.64 -13.60
N LEU A 573 8.93 -6.42 -14.38
CA LEU A 573 8.68 -7.82 -14.08
C LEU A 573 9.95 -8.64 -14.36
N LEU A 574 10.21 -9.66 -13.54
CA LEU A 574 11.39 -10.52 -13.65
C LEU A 574 11.48 -11.18 -15.04
N ALA A 575 10.35 -11.46 -15.67
CA ALA A 575 10.28 -12.04 -17.01
C ALA A 575 10.55 -11.05 -18.17
N GLY A 576 10.74 -9.75 -17.88
CA GLY A 576 11.00 -8.70 -18.87
C GLY A 576 9.82 -7.78 -19.20
N GLY A 577 8.60 -8.15 -18.79
CA GLY A 577 7.42 -7.31 -18.87
C GLY A 577 7.43 -6.13 -17.90
N SER A 578 6.34 -5.39 -17.85
CA SER A 578 6.15 -4.24 -16.96
C SER A 578 4.74 -4.18 -16.38
N LEU A 579 4.67 -3.82 -15.10
CA LEU A 579 3.45 -3.49 -14.38
C LEU A 579 3.57 -2.05 -13.87
N PHE A 580 2.53 -1.25 -14.04
CA PHE A 580 2.47 0.16 -13.65
C PHE A 580 1.29 0.36 -12.71
N GLU A 581 1.56 0.58 -11.43
CA GLU A 581 0.52 0.87 -10.45
C GLU A 581 0.18 2.37 -10.50
N THR A 582 -1.11 2.71 -10.60
CA THR A 582 -1.57 4.10 -10.71
C THR A 582 -1.60 4.85 -9.38
N GLY A 583 -1.19 4.21 -8.29
CA GLY A 583 -1.09 4.81 -6.97
C GLY A 583 -0.91 3.75 -5.87
N ALA A 584 -0.49 4.20 -4.69
CA ALA A 584 -0.26 3.33 -3.53
C ALA A 584 -1.47 3.20 -2.58
N GLY A 585 -2.56 3.94 -2.83
CA GLY A 585 -3.76 3.98 -1.98
C GLY A 585 -4.79 2.87 -2.26
N GLY A 586 -5.90 2.90 -1.51
CA GLY A 586 -7.07 2.05 -1.74
C GLY A 586 -8.07 2.61 -2.77
N SER A 587 -9.22 1.96 -2.91
CA SER A 587 -10.26 2.27 -3.92
C SER A 587 -11.28 3.35 -3.51
N ALA A 588 -11.09 3.97 -2.33
CA ALA A 588 -11.79 5.17 -1.86
C ALA A 588 -13.35 5.06 -1.77
N PRO A 589 -13.92 4.22 -0.87
CA PRO A 589 -15.37 4.03 -0.72
C PRO A 589 -16.15 5.33 -0.44
N LYS A 590 -15.55 6.28 0.29
CA LYS A 590 -16.16 7.57 0.61
C LYS A 590 -16.36 8.47 -0.62
N HIS A 591 -15.66 8.20 -1.73
CA HIS A 591 -15.84 8.94 -2.98
C HIS A 591 -17.08 8.42 -3.71
N VAL A 592 -17.30 7.10 -3.70
CA VAL A 592 -18.52 6.47 -4.23
C VAL A 592 -19.75 6.97 -3.48
N GLN A 593 -19.72 7.01 -2.15
CA GLN A 593 -20.84 7.52 -1.35
C GLN A 593 -21.22 8.97 -1.71
N GLN A 594 -20.22 9.81 -1.99
CA GLN A 594 -20.47 11.17 -2.47
C GLN A 594 -21.09 11.14 -3.87
N PHE A 595 -20.49 10.40 -4.79
CA PHE A 595 -20.99 10.30 -6.16
C PHE A 595 -22.45 9.83 -6.21
N LEU A 596 -22.82 8.80 -5.44
CA LEU A 596 -24.19 8.30 -5.37
C LEU A 596 -25.17 9.31 -4.77
N ARG A 597 -24.73 10.13 -3.80
CA ARG A 597 -25.61 11.09 -3.12
C ARG A 597 -25.80 12.39 -3.91
N GLU A 598 -24.74 12.90 -4.51
CA GLU A 598 -24.68 14.26 -5.03
C GLU A 598 -24.04 14.35 -6.42
N GLY A 599 -23.76 13.22 -7.07
CA GLY A 599 -23.28 13.19 -8.45
C GLY A 599 -21.90 13.79 -8.65
N HIS A 600 -21.10 13.95 -7.59
CA HIS A 600 -19.75 14.50 -7.62
C HIS A 600 -18.72 13.42 -7.28
N LEU A 601 -17.77 13.17 -8.18
CA LEU A 601 -16.67 12.22 -7.96
C LEU A 601 -15.34 12.96 -7.74
N ARG A 602 -14.89 13.05 -6.49
CA ARG A 602 -13.62 13.70 -6.11
C ARG A 602 -12.36 12.80 -6.23
N TRP A 603 -12.42 11.75 -7.04
CA TRP A 603 -11.27 10.87 -7.30
C TRP A 603 -10.28 11.57 -8.23
N ASP A 604 -9.03 11.72 -7.80
CA ASP A 604 -7.95 12.31 -8.60
C ASP A 604 -7.25 11.23 -9.43
N SER A 605 -7.47 11.26 -10.75
CA SER A 605 -6.88 10.30 -11.71
C SER A 605 -5.47 10.67 -12.16
N LEU A 606 -4.81 11.67 -11.54
CA LEU A 606 -3.43 12.03 -11.86
C LEU A 606 -2.48 10.83 -11.88
N GLY A 607 -2.61 9.92 -10.92
CA GLY A 607 -1.79 8.71 -10.87
C GLY A 607 -2.00 7.77 -12.07
N GLU A 608 -3.22 7.73 -12.64
CA GLU A 608 -3.52 7.01 -13.88
C GLU A 608 -2.82 7.67 -15.08
N PHE A 609 -2.82 9.00 -15.14
CA PHE A 609 -2.18 9.75 -16.24
C PHE A 609 -0.66 9.61 -16.20
N LEU A 610 -0.08 9.62 -15.01
CA LEU A 610 1.35 9.42 -14.78
C LEU A 610 1.78 7.99 -15.13
N ALA A 611 1.03 6.98 -14.69
CA ALA A 611 1.29 5.59 -15.05
C ALA A 611 1.18 5.37 -16.56
N LEU A 612 0.22 6.01 -17.22
CA LEU A 612 0.06 5.94 -18.67
C LEU A 612 1.25 6.54 -19.42
N ALA A 613 1.73 7.72 -19.01
CA ALA A 613 2.89 8.34 -19.63
C ALA A 613 4.11 7.41 -19.59
N VAL A 614 4.39 6.81 -18.43
CA VAL A 614 5.50 5.86 -18.29
C VAL A 614 5.25 4.54 -19.05
N THR A 615 4.01 4.07 -19.12
CA THR A 615 3.66 2.89 -19.92
C THR A 615 3.99 3.12 -21.40
N LEU A 616 3.68 4.30 -21.92
CA LEU A 616 3.98 4.68 -23.31
C LEU A 616 5.49 4.82 -23.55
N GLU A 617 6.24 5.35 -22.58
CA GLU A 617 7.72 5.40 -22.64
C GLU A 617 8.30 3.99 -22.71
N ASP A 618 7.88 3.08 -21.82
CA ASP A 618 8.40 1.71 -21.75
C ASP A 618 8.06 0.91 -23.01
N VAL A 619 6.81 0.97 -23.48
CA VAL A 619 6.40 0.34 -24.73
C VAL A 619 7.17 0.94 -25.91
N GLY A 620 7.27 2.28 -25.98
CA GLY A 620 8.01 2.98 -27.02
C GLY A 620 9.47 2.54 -27.10
N GLN A 621 10.15 2.44 -25.96
CA GLN A 621 11.55 2.00 -25.87
C GLN A 621 11.71 0.51 -26.22
N LYS A 622 10.87 -0.37 -25.66
CA LYS A 622 10.99 -1.82 -25.87
C LYS A 622 10.63 -2.26 -27.30
N THR A 623 9.77 -1.50 -27.97
CA THR A 623 9.26 -1.85 -29.31
C THR A 623 9.76 -0.94 -30.42
N ASN A 624 10.60 0.06 -30.09
CA ASN A 624 11.01 1.14 -30.99
C ASN A 624 9.82 1.86 -31.66
N ASN A 625 8.77 2.12 -30.87
CA ASN A 625 7.56 2.80 -31.34
C ASN A 625 7.66 4.31 -31.06
N GLU A 626 8.13 5.05 -32.06
CA GLU A 626 8.28 6.51 -31.98
C GLU A 626 6.97 7.25 -31.68
N ASN A 627 5.84 6.78 -32.23
CA ASN A 627 4.53 7.39 -31.94
C ASN A 627 4.17 7.25 -30.45
N ALA A 628 4.49 6.11 -29.82
CA ALA A 628 4.30 5.94 -28.38
C ALA A 628 5.18 6.91 -27.57
N LEU A 629 6.44 7.12 -27.97
CA LEU A 629 7.33 8.09 -27.32
C LEU A 629 6.84 9.54 -27.47
N ILE A 630 6.29 9.90 -28.63
CA ILE A 630 5.70 11.23 -28.86
C ILE A 630 4.44 11.40 -28.01
N LEU A 631 3.56 10.40 -27.98
CA LEU A 631 2.37 10.39 -27.11
C LEU A 631 2.76 10.56 -25.64
N ALA A 632 3.78 9.85 -25.17
CA ALA A 632 4.27 9.95 -23.80
C ALA A 632 4.80 11.35 -23.47
N ALA A 633 5.64 11.92 -24.35
CA ALA A 633 6.18 13.26 -24.16
C ALA A 633 5.08 14.33 -24.11
N ALA A 634 4.09 14.23 -25.01
CA ALA A 634 2.94 15.12 -25.01
C ALA A 634 2.05 14.93 -23.75
N LEU A 635 1.91 13.70 -23.25
CA LEU A 635 1.16 13.44 -22.02
C LEU A 635 1.89 14.00 -20.79
N ASN A 636 3.21 13.92 -20.73
CA ASN A 636 4.01 14.56 -19.69
C ASN A 636 3.84 16.09 -19.70
N GLN A 637 3.81 16.72 -20.87
CA GLN A 637 3.49 18.15 -21.01
C GLN A 637 2.06 18.45 -20.53
N ALA A 638 1.08 17.64 -20.93
CA ALA A 638 -0.31 17.77 -20.51
C ALA A 638 -0.47 17.63 -18.99
N ASN A 639 0.24 16.70 -18.36
CA ASN A 639 0.26 16.54 -16.90
C ASN A 639 0.82 17.79 -16.21
N GLY A 640 1.87 18.40 -16.76
CA GLY A 640 2.40 19.67 -16.26
C GLY A 640 1.38 20.80 -16.35
N GLN A 641 0.70 20.95 -17.48
CA GLN A 641 -0.34 21.97 -17.67
C GLN A 641 -1.57 21.71 -16.80
N TYR A 642 -1.99 20.45 -16.67
CA TYR A 642 -3.06 20.01 -15.78
C TYR A 642 -2.83 20.46 -14.33
N LEU A 643 -1.61 20.26 -13.85
CA LEU A 643 -1.19 20.69 -12.52
C LEU A 643 -1.16 22.21 -12.40
N GLU A 644 -0.45 22.91 -13.30
CA GLU A 644 -0.29 24.38 -13.25
C GLU A 644 -1.63 25.12 -13.33
N GLN A 645 -2.60 24.59 -14.09
CA GLN A 645 -3.93 25.17 -14.24
C GLN A 645 -4.92 24.71 -13.15
N ALA A 646 -4.44 24.00 -12.12
CA ALA A 646 -5.22 23.47 -11.00
C ALA A 646 -6.47 22.69 -11.45
N ARG A 647 -6.33 21.80 -12.44
CA ARG A 647 -7.44 21.00 -13.01
C ARG A 647 -7.72 19.70 -12.27
N SER A 648 -7.18 19.55 -11.06
CA SER A 648 -7.55 18.46 -10.14
C SER A 648 -9.00 18.59 -9.65
N PRO A 649 -9.67 17.47 -9.34
CA PRO A 649 -11.00 17.50 -8.75
C PRO A 649 -11.03 18.25 -7.42
N GLY A 650 -12.01 19.12 -7.28
CA GLY A 650 -12.45 19.69 -6.01
C GLY A 650 -13.02 18.63 -5.08
N ARG A 651 -13.32 19.03 -3.84
CA ARG A 651 -13.88 18.13 -2.82
C ARG A 651 -15.38 18.28 -2.68
N TYR A 652 -15.93 19.40 -3.10
CA TYR A 652 -17.33 19.75 -2.88
C TYR A 652 -18.11 19.70 -4.19
N THR A 653 -19.38 19.33 -4.08
CA THR A 653 -20.29 19.33 -5.23
C THR A 653 -20.37 20.72 -5.85
N ASN A 654 -20.44 20.75 -7.19
CA ASN A 654 -20.36 21.93 -8.05
C ASN A 654 -18.96 22.53 -8.21
N GLU A 655 -17.91 21.94 -7.64
CA GLU A 655 -16.54 22.17 -8.08
C GLU A 655 -16.20 21.26 -9.28
N LEU A 656 -15.01 21.43 -9.86
CA LEU A 656 -14.48 20.49 -10.86
C LEU A 656 -14.46 19.09 -10.26
N ASP A 657 -14.92 18.08 -10.98
CA ASP A 657 -14.85 16.69 -10.52
C ASP A 657 -13.95 15.85 -11.43
N ASN A 658 -13.86 14.55 -11.15
CA ASN A 658 -13.06 13.60 -11.92
C ASN A 658 -13.32 13.67 -13.44
N ARG A 659 -14.58 13.79 -13.87
CA ARG A 659 -14.95 13.79 -15.29
C ARG A 659 -14.45 15.04 -15.99
N VAL A 660 -14.53 16.19 -15.33
CA VAL A 660 -13.97 17.45 -15.83
C VAL A 660 -12.45 17.37 -15.92
N SER A 661 -11.81 16.70 -14.96
CA SER A 661 -10.36 16.49 -14.96
C SER A 661 -9.90 15.66 -16.18
N HIS A 662 -10.67 14.64 -16.59
CA HIS A 662 -10.40 13.85 -17.80
C HIS A 662 -10.53 14.67 -19.09
N PHE A 663 -11.56 15.52 -19.17
CA PHE A 663 -11.73 16.43 -20.30
C PHE A 663 -10.51 17.35 -20.44
N TYR A 664 -10.07 17.99 -19.36
CA TYR A 664 -8.92 18.89 -19.41
C TYR A 664 -7.63 18.17 -19.77
N LEU A 665 -7.40 16.95 -19.26
CA LEU A 665 -6.26 16.15 -19.68
C LEU A 665 -6.30 15.89 -21.19
N ALA A 666 -7.45 15.47 -21.73
CA ALA A 666 -7.60 15.20 -23.14
C ALA A 666 -7.34 16.45 -24.00
N LEU A 667 -7.86 17.60 -23.58
CA LEU A 667 -7.65 18.88 -24.24
C LEU A 667 -6.16 19.26 -24.28
N TYR A 668 -5.47 19.20 -23.14
CA TYR A 668 -4.05 19.55 -23.05
C TYR A 668 -3.16 18.54 -23.77
N TRP A 669 -3.52 17.26 -23.75
CA TRP A 669 -2.78 16.23 -24.48
C TRP A 669 -2.92 16.38 -26.00
N ALA A 670 -4.13 16.66 -26.49
CA ALA A 670 -4.34 16.96 -27.91
C ALA A 670 -3.57 18.22 -28.34
N GLN A 671 -3.55 19.27 -27.50
CA GLN A 671 -2.77 20.48 -27.76
C GLN A 671 -1.26 20.21 -27.83
N ALA A 672 -0.70 19.49 -26.86
CA ALA A 672 0.71 19.12 -26.87
C ALA A 672 1.08 18.27 -28.11
N LEU A 673 0.17 17.42 -28.60
CA LEU A 673 0.35 16.63 -29.83
C LEU A 673 0.28 17.46 -31.12
N VAL A 674 -0.39 18.62 -31.06
CA VAL A 674 -0.38 19.60 -32.16
C VAL A 674 0.88 20.48 -32.10
N GLU A 675 1.37 20.80 -30.91
CA GLU A 675 2.55 21.64 -30.71
C GLU A 675 3.86 20.95 -31.06
N GLN A 676 3.96 19.63 -30.85
CA GLN A 676 5.17 18.88 -31.20
C GLN A 676 5.52 18.95 -32.71
N ASP A 677 6.82 18.82 -33.01
CA ASP A 677 7.37 18.88 -34.36
C ASP A 677 8.08 17.58 -34.79
N LYS A 678 7.85 16.48 -34.07
CA LYS A 678 8.44 15.16 -34.33
C LYS A 678 7.65 14.31 -35.33
N SER A 679 6.33 14.47 -35.40
CA SER A 679 5.46 13.72 -36.32
C SER A 679 4.37 14.61 -36.93
N VAL A 680 4.46 14.82 -38.25
CA VAL A 680 3.45 15.56 -39.03
C VAL A 680 2.11 14.81 -39.05
N GLU A 681 2.14 13.48 -39.08
CA GLU A 681 0.94 12.63 -39.09
C GLU A 681 0.15 12.78 -37.78
N LEU A 682 0.83 12.67 -36.62
CA LEU A 682 0.18 12.86 -35.33
C LEU A 682 -0.34 14.30 -35.19
N LYS A 683 0.44 15.29 -35.61
CA LYS A 683 0.02 16.70 -35.62
C LYS A 683 -1.26 16.92 -36.42
N ALA A 684 -1.35 16.33 -37.62
CA ALA A 684 -2.54 16.42 -38.45
C ALA A 684 -3.74 15.68 -37.81
N ARG A 685 -3.52 14.47 -37.30
CA ARG A 685 -4.55 13.64 -36.66
C ARG A 685 -5.17 14.33 -35.44
N PHE A 686 -4.36 14.98 -34.60
CA PHE A 686 -4.82 15.61 -33.36
C PHE A 686 -5.26 17.08 -33.51
N SER A 687 -4.96 17.73 -34.65
CA SER A 687 -5.42 19.12 -34.91
C SER A 687 -6.93 19.28 -34.81
N GLN A 688 -7.70 18.39 -35.44
CA GLN A 688 -9.17 18.45 -35.40
C GLN A 688 -9.69 18.20 -33.99
N LEU A 689 -9.17 17.21 -33.29
CA LEU A 689 -9.57 16.88 -31.92
C LEU A 689 -9.28 18.06 -30.96
N ALA A 690 -8.09 18.64 -31.03
CA ALA A 690 -7.70 19.80 -30.20
C ALA A 690 -8.60 21.01 -30.45
N GLN A 691 -8.93 21.27 -31.72
CA GLN A 691 -9.85 22.36 -32.11
C GLN A 691 -11.26 22.11 -31.57
N GLN A 692 -11.83 20.92 -31.80
CA GLN A 692 -13.17 20.58 -31.34
C GLN A 692 -13.30 20.66 -29.82
N LEU A 693 -12.34 20.10 -29.07
CA LEU A 693 -12.35 20.16 -27.60
C LEU A 693 -12.24 21.61 -27.09
N ARG A 694 -11.47 22.47 -27.77
CA ARG A 694 -11.32 23.89 -27.42
C ARG A 694 -12.57 24.70 -27.71
N GLU A 695 -13.15 24.53 -28.91
CA GLU A 695 -14.37 25.25 -29.32
C GLU A 695 -15.59 24.87 -28.49
N GLN A 696 -15.67 23.60 -28.06
CA GLN A 696 -16.78 23.08 -27.26
C GLN A 696 -16.52 23.13 -25.74
N GLU A 697 -15.41 23.74 -25.29
CA GLU A 697 -15.01 23.72 -23.87
C GLU A 697 -16.13 24.17 -22.94
N ALA A 698 -16.77 25.32 -23.22
CA ALA A 698 -17.85 25.84 -22.37
C ALA A 698 -19.06 24.89 -22.31
N THR A 699 -19.50 24.36 -23.46
CA THR A 699 -20.64 23.45 -23.54
C THR A 699 -20.37 22.13 -22.81
N ILE A 700 -19.18 21.56 -22.97
CA ILE A 700 -18.77 20.34 -22.27
C ILE A 700 -18.77 20.57 -20.76
N LEU A 701 -18.20 21.69 -20.29
CA LEU A 701 -18.18 22.02 -18.86
C LEU A 701 -19.59 22.19 -18.30
N ASP A 702 -20.48 22.89 -19.01
CA ASP A 702 -21.88 23.06 -18.59
C ASP A 702 -22.62 21.71 -18.48
N GLU A 703 -22.42 20.82 -19.46
CA GLU A 703 -23.01 19.48 -19.44
C GLU A 703 -22.49 18.61 -18.29
N LEU A 704 -21.17 18.63 -18.03
CA LEU A 704 -20.57 17.90 -16.92
C LEU A 704 -20.99 18.47 -15.55
N GLN A 705 -21.08 19.80 -15.44
CA GLN A 705 -21.53 20.49 -14.24
C GLN A 705 -23.01 20.19 -13.95
N ALA A 706 -23.86 20.17 -14.98
CA ALA A 706 -25.30 19.87 -14.85
C ALA A 706 -25.59 18.45 -14.35
N ALA A 707 -24.62 17.53 -14.44
CA ALA A 707 -24.70 16.18 -13.89
C ALA A 707 -24.41 16.08 -12.38
N GLN A 708 -24.02 17.19 -11.73
CA GLN A 708 -23.77 17.27 -10.28
C GLN A 708 -25.01 17.75 -9.50
N GLY A 709 -24.96 17.66 -8.17
CA GLY A 709 -25.97 18.20 -7.26
C GLY A 709 -27.19 17.32 -7.04
N ARG A 710 -27.19 16.09 -7.56
CA ARG A 710 -28.33 15.16 -7.48
C ARG A 710 -27.87 13.73 -7.20
N PRO A 711 -28.70 12.90 -6.55
CA PRO A 711 -28.43 11.48 -6.42
C PRO A 711 -28.27 10.78 -7.77
N VAL A 712 -27.37 9.80 -7.80
CA VAL A 712 -27.07 8.97 -8.98
C VAL A 712 -27.33 7.51 -8.64
N GLU A 713 -28.08 6.83 -9.50
CA GLU A 713 -28.39 5.41 -9.36
C GLU A 713 -27.60 4.59 -10.39
N ILE A 714 -26.62 3.82 -9.92
CA ILE A 714 -25.76 2.99 -10.78
C ILE A 714 -26.14 1.50 -10.77
N GLY A 715 -27.18 1.08 -10.03
CA GLY A 715 -27.68 -0.29 -10.06
C GLY A 715 -26.84 -1.33 -9.30
N GLY A 716 -26.01 -0.90 -8.35
CA GLY A 716 -25.17 -1.75 -7.52
C GLY A 716 -24.04 -0.96 -6.85
N TYR A 717 -23.19 -1.63 -6.10
CA TYR A 717 -21.98 -1.06 -5.50
C TYR A 717 -20.73 -1.85 -5.89
N TYR A 718 -20.71 -3.16 -5.58
CA TYR A 718 -19.60 -4.05 -5.95
C TYR A 718 -19.72 -4.58 -7.38
N HIS A 719 -20.94 -4.67 -7.90
CA HIS A 719 -21.23 -5.09 -9.26
C HIS A 719 -22.33 -4.18 -9.87
N PRO A 720 -22.02 -2.90 -10.15
CA PRO A 720 -22.99 -1.95 -10.66
C PRO A 720 -23.41 -2.28 -12.10
N ASP A 721 -24.56 -1.76 -12.52
CA ASP A 721 -25.03 -1.89 -13.90
C ASP A 721 -24.13 -1.07 -14.84
N VAL A 722 -23.59 -1.74 -15.85
CA VAL A 722 -22.61 -1.18 -16.79
C VAL A 722 -23.16 0.04 -17.53
N GLU A 723 -24.40 -0.02 -18.00
CA GLU A 723 -24.98 1.06 -18.81
C GLU A 723 -25.37 2.27 -17.96
N LYS A 724 -25.97 2.04 -16.78
CA LYS A 724 -26.27 3.13 -15.83
C LYS A 724 -24.99 3.83 -15.38
N THR A 725 -23.95 3.05 -15.07
CA THR A 725 -22.66 3.61 -14.65
C THR A 725 -22.02 4.41 -15.78
N ARG A 726 -22.02 3.88 -17.01
CA ARG A 726 -21.51 4.58 -18.19
C ARG A 726 -22.25 5.89 -18.45
N GLN A 727 -23.58 5.91 -18.34
CA GLN A 727 -24.37 7.13 -18.50
C GLN A 727 -24.04 8.18 -17.43
N ALA A 728 -23.87 7.76 -16.18
CA ALA A 728 -23.51 8.64 -15.09
C ALA A 728 -22.08 9.21 -15.20
N MET A 729 -21.14 8.39 -15.72
CA MET A 729 -19.73 8.76 -15.86
C MET A 729 -19.40 9.50 -17.16
N CYS A 730 -20.24 9.36 -18.19
CA CYS A 730 -20.09 10.05 -19.48
C CYS A 730 -21.33 10.91 -19.81
N PRO A 731 -21.70 11.89 -18.98
CA PRO A 731 -22.97 12.61 -19.13
C PRO A 731 -22.95 13.69 -20.21
N SER A 732 -21.77 14.06 -20.75
CA SER A 732 -21.63 15.09 -21.79
C SER A 732 -21.81 14.48 -23.19
N PRO A 733 -22.99 14.62 -23.85
CA PRO A 733 -23.16 14.18 -25.23
C PRO A 733 -22.17 14.86 -26.19
N THR A 734 -21.79 16.11 -25.92
CA THR A 734 -20.85 16.86 -26.74
C THR A 734 -19.46 16.23 -26.68
N LEU A 735 -18.94 15.95 -25.48
CA LEU A 735 -17.64 15.27 -25.30
C LEU A 735 -17.65 13.86 -25.90
N ASN A 736 -18.72 13.09 -25.66
CA ASN A 736 -18.86 11.75 -26.20
C ASN A 736 -18.84 11.75 -27.74
N GLY A 737 -19.53 12.72 -28.36
CA GLY A 737 -19.59 12.87 -29.81
C GLY A 737 -18.22 13.16 -30.44
N VAL A 738 -17.34 13.86 -29.73
CA VAL A 738 -15.96 14.13 -30.16
C VAL A 738 -15.11 12.87 -30.23
N PHE A 739 -15.29 11.92 -29.29
CA PHE A 739 -14.53 10.67 -29.25
C PHE A 739 -15.16 9.50 -30.04
N MET A 740 -16.35 9.68 -30.59
CA MET A 740 -17.00 8.72 -31.49
C MET A 740 -16.70 8.95 -32.97
N GLN A 741 -16.20 10.14 -33.32
CA GLN A 741 -15.73 10.51 -34.66
C GLN A 741 -14.29 10.03 -34.87
#